data_AF-A0A7W4E7K2-F1
#
_entry.id   AF-A0A7W4E7K2-F1
#
_cell.length_a   1.000
_cell.length_b   1.000
_cell.length_c   1.000
_cell.angle_alpha   90.00
_cell.angle_beta   90.00
_cell.angle_gamma   90.00
#
_symmetry.space_group_name_H-M   'P 1'
#
loop_
_entity.id
_entity.type
_entity.pdbx_description
1 polymer ?
#
loop_
_entity_poly.entity_id
_entity_poly.type
_entity_poly.pdbx_seq_one_letter_code
_entity_poly.pdbx_strand_id
1 'polypeptide(L)'
;MKNLKKLGFKKYFKEIFKKYLSKKSQENAIKYAKIGKKIIQSKVTFLIFSTICIYLLGAFLAKYILNLQFGGWEKANEFLSKNPKIAEYSQIITILVSFLFVGIFRNWRISMGVLFSLATIMMYINAEKIASRNTPFLPEDLAMSGEAGGLASMINFGRFSNMLFMIVVIIIITIIANKISKKIWHFKFSKKQKIAIFIPQAALILICAHFLNLHTLEIRNLSGKGTFIKVENLETSIDFTDQAYNYQTNGFILATISNLQAKTQKQPEGYSKEAVQKIVQKYKKIAEEKNKNRKKLSDEKVNVVYVMSESFIDPKLGKHLYDYGNKEPIPYTQEIKKSQSSGWAASSEYGGGTANVEFEALTGLSNFFLNSIPYTSIVPANKDTPSIVKNFNENGYKTIAMHPYNRNMYRREVVYPNLGFQEYKSADNFKNNSKIDNSKYISDESAFNEVLAELKNSQKPKFIHLVTMQNHMPYEENAYSEHNFSVNAKNGANPDNTKTIRAYLEGISRSDKAMKNFISEIKKLNEKTIVVFWGDHWPGIYGEMFEKELNKNDIRRTPLFVYSNFAKEKQDLGTSSLIYNQILALNAFDSKLSPFQYLLSDLREKYPTLTKQFVKANEKSDILKDFEMIEYDILSGNKYSLGDFYKVK
;
A
#
# COMPACT_ATOMS: atom_id res chain seq x y z
N MET A 1 -49.24 39.84 -0.23
CA MET A 1 -50.28 38.78 -0.32
C MET A 1 -49.72 37.41 0.09
N LYS A 2 -49.74 37.03 1.39
CA LYS A 2 -49.42 35.63 1.78
C LYS A 2 -49.94 35.20 3.17
N ASN A 3 -51.02 35.81 3.68
CA ASN A 3 -51.64 35.42 4.96
C ASN A 3 -53.12 35.02 4.87
N LEU A 4 -53.72 34.92 3.68
CA LEU A 4 -55.16 34.65 3.53
C LEU A 4 -55.55 33.19 3.25
N LYS A 5 -54.62 32.25 2.99
CA LYS A 5 -54.99 30.84 2.66
C LYS A 5 -54.94 29.84 3.84
N LYS A 6 -54.33 30.17 4.98
CA LYS A 6 -54.18 29.21 6.11
C LYS A 6 -55.36 29.23 7.11
N LEU A 7 -56.11 30.34 7.19
CA LEU A 7 -57.32 30.43 8.02
C LEU A 7 -58.52 29.72 7.38
N GLY A 8 -58.64 29.75 6.05
CA GLY A 8 -59.75 29.11 5.32
C GLY A 8 -59.81 27.61 5.51
N PHE A 9 -58.68 26.90 5.37
CA PHE A 9 -58.67 25.44 5.44
C PHE A 9 -58.99 24.90 6.85
N LYS A 10 -58.44 25.54 7.90
CA LYS A 10 -58.68 25.14 9.29
C LYS A 10 -60.10 25.46 9.75
N LYS A 11 -60.68 26.58 9.27
CA LYS A 11 -62.07 26.97 9.54
C LYS A 11 -63.05 26.09 8.76
N TYR A 12 -62.78 25.80 7.49
CA TYR A 12 -63.54 24.89 6.63
C TYR A 12 -63.56 23.45 7.16
N PHE A 13 -62.42 22.91 7.57
CA PHE A 13 -62.39 21.60 8.23
C PHE A 13 -63.21 21.61 9.52
N LYS A 14 -63.13 22.68 10.32
CA LYS A 14 -63.89 22.83 11.56
C LYS A 14 -65.41 22.94 11.32
N GLU A 15 -65.81 23.56 10.20
CA GLU A 15 -67.19 23.64 9.72
C GLU A 15 -67.70 22.27 9.24
N ILE A 16 -66.94 21.54 8.41
CA ILE A 16 -67.26 20.17 7.98
C ILE A 16 -67.34 19.22 9.18
N PHE A 17 -66.38 19.32 10.10
CA PHE A 17 -66.32 18.51 11.31
C PHE A 17 -67.52 18.76 12.23
N LYS A 18 -68.07 19.99 12.21
CA LYS A 18 -69.33 20.32 12.90
C LYS A 18 -70.56 19.85 12.13
N LYS A 19 -70.54 19.91 10.80
CA LYS A 19 -71.69 19.65 9.91
C LYS A 19 -71.97 18.16 9.70
N TYR A 20 -70.95 17.30 9.69
CA TYR A 20 -71.09 15.89 9.29
C TYR A 20 -70.81 14.86 10.40
N LEU A 21 -70.37 15.27 11.59
CA LEU A 21 -70.12 14.35 12.72
C LEU A 21 -71.09 14.63 13.86
N SER A 22 -71.64 13.56 14.46
CA SER A 22 -72.42 13.68 15.70
C SER A 22 -71.57 14.28 16.83
N LYS A 23 -72.20 14.90 17.82
CA LYS A 23 -71.52 15.50 18.98
C LYS A 23 -70.58 14.49 19.68
N LYS A 24 -71.05 13.24 19.84
CA LYS A 24 -70.28 12.11 20.37
C LYS A 24 -69.07 11.76 19.48
N SER A 25 -69.24 11.78 18.15
CA SER A 25 -68.14 11.53 17.21
C SER A 25 -67.10 12.66 17.20
N GLN A 26 -67.52 13.92 17.35
CA GLN A 26 -66.61 15.07 17.47
C GLN A 26 -65.77 15.00 18.77
N GLU A 27 -66.41 14.68 19.89
CA GLU A 27 -65.74 14.50 21.18
C GLU A 27 -64.75 13.34 21.15
N ASN A 28 -65.14 12.19 20.57
CA ASN A 28 -64.25 11.05 20.36
C ASN A 28 -63.05 11.42 19.48
N ALA A 29 -63.27 12.11 18.37
CA ALA A 29 -62.17 12.49 17.47
C ALA A 29 -61.20 13.49 18.11
N ILE A 30 -61.68 14.45 18.91
CA ILE A 30 -60.83 15.35 19.70
C ILE A 30 -60.06 14.57 20.78
N LYS A 31 -60.71 13.61 21.45
CA LYS A 31 -60.10 12.72 22.44
C LYS A 31 -58.97 11.89 21.82
N TYR A 32 -59.23 11.21 20.70
CA TYR A 32 -58.21 10.43 19.98
C TYR A 32 -57.10 11.31 19.42
N ALA A 33 -57.38 12.52 18.94
CA ALA A 33 -56.35 13.47 18.51
C ALA A 33 -55.44 13.91 19.66
N LYS A 34 -55.98 14.12 20.87
CA LYS A 34 -55.18 14.40 22.08
C LYS A 34 -54.33 13.19 22.50
N ILE A 35 -54.89 11.98 22.44
CA ILE A 35 -54.16 10.73 22.73
C ILE A 35 -53.03 10.55 21.72
N GLY A 36 -53.32 10.66 20.42
CA GLY A 36 -52.32 10.58 19.35
C GLY A 36 -51.21 11.62 19.50
N LYS A 37 -51.54 12.87 19.85
CA LYS A 37 -50.55 13.91 20.14
C LYS A 37 -49.65 13.54 21.33
N LYS A 38 -50.21 12.99 22.41
CA LYS A 38 -49.42 12.52 23.57
C LYS A 38 -48.50 11.35 23.20
N ILE A 39 -48.97 10.41 22.39
CA ILE A 39 -48.16 9.29 21.88
C ILE A 39 -47.01 9.84 21.05
N ILE A 40 -47.29 10.69 20.06
CA ILE A 40 -46.27 11.31 19.19
C ILE A 40 -45.20 12.03 20.02
N GLN A 41 -45.60 12.80 21.04
CA GLN A 41 -44.68 13.57 21.88
C GLN A 41 -44.00 12.73 22.99
N SER A 42 -44.27 11.42 23.06
CA SER A 42 -43.69 10.54 24.07
C SER A 42 -42.18 10.32 23.86
N LYS A 43 -41.48 9.96 24.95
CA LYS A 43 -40.05 9.59 24.90
C LYS A 43 -39.82 8.34 24.05
N VAL A 44 -40.72 7.37 24.13
CA VAL A 44 -40.63 6.11 23.37
C VAL A 44 -40.71 6.40 21.88
N THR A 45 -41.69 7.19 21.44
CA THR A 45 -41.82 7.57 20.03
C THR A 45 -40.63 8.38 19.54
N PHE A 46 -40.09 9.29 20.36
CA PHE A 46 -38.85 10.00 20.02
C PHE A 46 -37.66 9.04 19.82
N LEU A 47 -37.50 8.06 20.71
CA LEU A 47 -36.41 7.09 20.62
C LEU A 47 -36.55 6.22 19.37
N ILE A 48 -37.73 5.65 19.11
CA ILE A 48 -38.01 4.84 17.91
C ILE A 48 -37.76 5.66 16.65
N PHE A 49 -38.32 6.88 16.58
CA PHE A 49 -38.12 7.78 15.44
C PHE A 49 -36.64 8.10 15.23
N SER A 50 -35.91 8.41 16.31
CA SER A 50 -34.48 8.72 16.24
C SER A 50 -33.67 7.51 15.76
N THR A 51 -33.95 6.31 16.26
CA THR A 51 -33.28 5.08 15.83
C THR A 51 -33.51 4.81 14.34
N ILE A 52 -34.76 4.95 13.86
CA ILE A 52 -35.07 4.82 12.44
C ILE A 52 -34.34 5.87 11.61
N CYS A 53 -34.31 7.12 12.05
CA CYS A 53 -33.56 8.18 11.36
C CYS A 53 -32.05 7.91 11.31
N ILE A 54 -31.45 7.44 12.41
CA ILE A 54 -30.02 7.10 12.45
C ILE A 54 -29.73 5.96 11.49
N TYR A 55 -30.56 4.92 11.49
CA TYR A 55 -30.42 3.78 10.59
C TYR A 55 -30.51 4.22 9.12
N LEU A 56 -31.57 4.94 8.74
CA LEU A 56 -31.78 5.38 7.36
C LEU A 56 -30.73 6.37 6.88
N LEU A 57 -30.34 7.33 7.72
CA LEU A 57 -29.29 8.30 7.37
C LEU A 57 -27.90 7.67 7.35
N GLY A 58 -27.64 6.70 8.22
CA GLY A 58 -26.43 5.89 8.21
C GLY A 58 -26.32 5.08 6.92
N ALA A 59 -27.36 4.34 6.54
CA ALA A 59 -27.41 3.61 5.27
C ALA A 59 -27.24 4.57 4.07
N PHE A 60 -27.87 5.73 4.10
CA PHE A 60 -27.74 6.74 3.06
C PHE A 60 -26.33 7.36 3.00
N LEU A 61 -25.60 7.44 4.14
CA LEU A 61 -24.24 7.97 4.19
C LEU A 61 -23.28 7.17 3.31
N ALA A 62 -23.37 5.84 3.29
CA ALA A 62 -22.57 5.02 2.37
C ALA A 62 -22.80 5.41 0.91
N LYS A 63 -24.08 5.56 0.51
CA LYS A 63 -24.45 5.99 -0.84
C LYS A 63 -23.98 7.42 -1.14
N TYR A 64 -24.06 8.32 -0.16
CA TYR A 64 -23.59 9.70 -0.29
C TYR A 64 -22.06 9.77 -0.51
N ILE A 65 -21.29 8.97 0.23
CA ILE A 65 -19.84 8.84 0.05
C ILE A 65 -19.52 8.38 -1.38
N LEU A 66 -20.17 7.32 -1.86
CA LEU A 66 -19.95 6.82 -3.22
C LEU A 66 -20.36 7.82 -4.30
N ASN A 67 -21.45 8.58 -4.09
CA ASN A 67 -21.84 9.66 -4.99
C ASN A 67 -20.73 10.72 -5.12
N LEU A 68 -20.12 11.12 -4.01
CA LEU A 68 -19.01 12.06 -4.05
C LEU A 68 -17.75 11.44 -4.68
N GLN A 69 -17.45 10.17 -4.37
CA GLN A 69 -16.30 9.44 -4.92
C GLN A 69 -16.38 9.32 -6.44
N PHE A 70 -17.50 8.87 -6.98
CA PHE A 70 -17.68 8.63 -8.43
C PHE A 70 -18.18 9.85 -9.20
N GLY A 71 -18.45 10.97 -8.50
CA GLY A 71 -18.89 12.22 -9.11
C GLY A 71 -20.34 12.21 -9.61
N GLY A 72 -21.22 11.38 -9.03
CA GLY A 72 -22.64 11.37 -9.38
C GLY A 72 -23.45 10.19 -8.84
N TRP A 73 -24.76 10.41 -8.67
CA TRP A 73 -25.68 9.42 -8.10
C TRP A 73 -25.89 8.21 -9.01
N GLU A 74 -25.86 8.41 -10.33
CA GLU A 74 -26.02 7.34 -11.32
C GLU A 74 -24.89 6.32 -11.20
N LYS A 75 -23.63 6.77 -11.24
CA LYS A 75 -22.45 5.92 -11.05
C LYS A 75 -22.42 5.24 -9.69
N ALA A 76 -22.84 5.94 -8.63
CA ALA A 76 -22.97 5.34 -7.31
C ALA A 76 -24.03 4.23 -7.28
N ASN A 77 -25.17 4.40 -7.96
CA ASN A 77 -26.18 3.35 -8.08
C ASN A 77 -25.69 2.17 -8.91
N GLU A 78 -24.99 2.43 -10.01
CA GLU A 78 -24.38 1.41 -10.85
C GLU A 78 -23.35 0.58 -10.07
N PHE A 79 -22.49 1.23 -9.28
CA PHE A 79 -21.55 0.56 -8.41
C PHE A 79 -22.25 -0.34 -7.39
N LEU A 80 -23.27 0.18 -6.71
CA LEU A 80 -24.02 -0.56 -5.70
C LEU A 80 -24.81 -1.74 -6.28
N SER A 81 -25.35 -1.60 -7.50
CA SER A 81 -26.09 -2.68 -8.18
C SER A 81 -25.16 -3.78 -8.67
N LYS A 82 -23.96 -3.43 -9.15
CA LYS A 82 -22.93 -4.39 -9.54
C LYS A 82 -22.27 -5.09 -8.35
N ASN A 83 -22.20 -4.42 -7.19
CA ASN A 83 -21.50 -4.90 -6.00
C ASN A 83 -22.39 -4.94 -4.74
N PRO A 84 -23.45 -5.76 -4.72
CA PRO A 84 -24.45 -5.76 -3.64
C PRO A 84 -23.86 -6.14 -2.26
N LYS A 85 -22.85 -7.01 -2.21
CA LYS A 85 -22.18 -7.38 -0.95
C LYS A 85 -21.35 -6.24 -0.38
N ILE A 86 -20.62 -5.52 -1.22
CA ILE A 86 -19.87 -4.32 -0.84
C ILE A 86 -20.82 -3.21 -0.38
N ALA A 87 -21.97 -3.07 -1.04
CA ALA A 87 -23.03 -2.14 -0.66
C ALA A 87 -23.55 -2.41 0.75
N GLU A 88 -23.94 -3.66 1.03
CA GLU A 88 -24.41 -4.10 2.34
C GLU A 88 -23.35 -3.87 3.42
N TYR A 89 -22.11 -4.30 3.17
CA TYR A 89 -20.97 -4.09 4.07
C TYR A 89 -20.79 -2.60 4.42
N SER A 90 -20.73 -1.75 3.40
CA SER A 90 -20.54 -0.30 3.56
C SER A 90 -21.69 0.37 4.34
N GLN A 91 -22.93 -0.08 4.13
CA GLN A 91 -24.10 0.40 4.87
C GLN A 91 -24.03 0.00 6.35
N ILE A 92 -23.71 -1.26 6.67
CA ILE A 92 -23.56 -1.72 8.06
C ILE A 92 -22.51 -0.88 8.78
N ILE A 93 -21.33 -0.68 8.17
CA ILE A 93 -20.26 0.13 8.74
C ILE A 93 -20.73 1.56 9.01
N THR A 94 -21.36 2.22 8.03
CA THR A 94 -21.81 3.61 8.19
C THR A 94 -22.96 3.75 9.19
N ILE A 95 -23.83 2.75 9.34
CA ILE A 95 -24.85 2.70 10.40
C ILE A 95 -24.17 2.60 11.78
N LEU A 96 -23.22 1.68 11.97
CA LEU A 96 -22.50 1.52 13.24
C LEU A 96 -21.74 2.78 13.63
N VAL A 97 -21.05 3.41 12.68
CA VAL A 97 -20.36 4.70 12.88
C VAL A 97 -21.36 5.80 13.23
N SER A 98 -22.55 5.80 12.62
CA SER A 98 -23.61 6.75 12.93
C SER A 98 -24.10 6.63 14.37
N PHE A 99 -24.37 5.41 14.85
CA PHE A 99 -24.72 5.18 16.26
C PHE A 99 -23.58 5.54 17.22
N LEU A 100 -22.33 5.26 16.86
CA LEU A 100 -21.16 5.65 17.65
C LEU A 100 -21.06 7.18 17.80
N PHE A 101 -21.22 7.94 16.71
CA PHE A 101 -21.26 9.42 16.76
C PHE A 101 -22.48 9.94 17.53
N VAL A 102 -23.63 9.26 17.49
CA VAL A 102 -24.78 9.60 18.36
C VAL A 102 -24.42 9.40 19.82
N GLY A 103 -23.69 8.33 20.14
CA GLY A 103 -23.10 8.09 21.45
C GLY A 103 -22.21 9.25 21.90
N ILE A 104 -21.34 9.77 21.03
CA ILE A 104 -20.41 10.86 21.37
C ILE A 104 -21.13 12.21 21.55
N PHE A 105 -21.89 12.68 20.56
CA PHE A 105 -22.50 14.01 20.56
C PHE A 105 -23.83 14.09 21.31
N ARG A 106 -24.43 12.94 21.66
CA ARG A 106 -25.72 12.82 22.39
C ARG A 106 -26.91 13.45 21.67
N ASN A 107 -26.76 13.76 20.38
CA ASN A 107 -27.81 14.33 19.55
C ASN A 107 -27.63 13.86 18.11
N TRP A 108 -28.44 12.89 17.71
CA TRP A 108 -28.34 12.24 16.40
C TRP A 108 -28.33 13.23 15.22
N ARG A 109 -29.06 14.35 15.32
CA ARG A 109 -29.11 15.36 14.24
C ARG A 109 -27.76 16.03 14.06
N ILE A 110 -27.13 16.42 15.17
CA ILE A 110 -25.79 17.03 15.16
C ILE A 110 -24.76 15.98 14.74
N SER A 111 -24.87 14.75 15.27
CA SER A 111 -24.01 13.62 14.89
C SER A 111 -24.03 13.37 13.39
N MET A 112 -25.22 13.29 12.77
CA MET A 112 -25.34 13.10 11.32
C MET A 112 -24.82 14.32 10.57
N GLY A 113 -25.14 15.55 10.98
CA GLY A 113 -24.59 16.75 10.35
C GLY A 113 -23.06 16.78 10.34
N VAL A 114 -22.44 16.42 11.45
CA VAL A 114 -20.98 16.29 11.58
C VAL A 114 -20.46 15.17 10.68
N LEU A 115 -21.07 13.98 10.69
CA LEU A 115 -20.64 12.85 9.87
C LEU A 115 -20.70 13.14 8.37
N PHE A 116 -21.81 13.71 7.89
CA PHE A 116 -21.95 14.10 6.49
C PHE A 116 -20.93 15.17 6.12
N SER A 117 -20.67 16.15 6.99
CA SER A 117 -19.65 17.19 6.75
C SER A 117 -18.24 16.59 6.68
N LEU A 118 -17.88 15.70 7.61
CA LEU A 118 -16.60 15.00 7.60
C LEU A 118 -16.45 14.14 6.33
N ALA A 119 -17.49 13.43 5.93
CA ALA A 119 -17.51 12.68 4.68
C ALA A 119 -17.30 13.60 3.46
N THR A 120 -17.95 14.77 3.41
CA THR A 120 -17.74 15.76 2.34
C THR A 120 -16.29 16.25 2.29
N ILE A 121 -15.68 16.54 3.45
CA ILE A 121 -14.28 16.98 3.53
C ILE A 121 -13.33 15.86 3.06
N MET A 122 -13.49 14.64 3.59
CA MET A 122 -12.66 13.51 3.19
C MET A 122 -12.79 13.20 1.70
N MET A 123 -14.00 13.29 1.14
CA MET A 123 -14.22 13.03 -0.29
C MET A 123 -13.68 14.13 -1.19
N TYR A 124 -13.71 15.39 -0.72
CA TYR A 124 -13.02 16.48 -1.39
C TYR A 124 -11.50 16.20 -1.45
N ILE A 125 -10.88 15.90 -0.31
CA ILE A 125 -9.45 15.57 -0.24
C ILE A 125 -9.12 14.37 -1.14
N ASN A 126 -9.93 13.31 -1.08
CA ASN A 126 -9.80 12.14 -1.94
C ASN A 126 -9.84 12.52 -3.44
N ALA A 127 -10.78 13.38 -3.85
CA ALA A 127 -10.89 13.82 -5.24
C ALA A 127 -9.71 14.69 -5.69
N GLU A 128 -9.16 15.55 -4.81
CA GLU A 128 -7.95 16.33 -5.11
C GLU A 128 -6.73 15.41 -5.26
N LYS A 129 -6.54 14.45 -4.35
CA LYS A 129 -5.42 13.50 -4.41
C LYS A 129 -5.50 12.59 -5.64
N ILE A 130 -6.68 12.05 -5.97
CA ILE A 130 -6.86 11.22 -7.17
C ILE A 130 -6.55 12.02 -8.43
N ALA A 131 -7.04 13.25 -8.54
CA ALA A 131 -6.82 14.07 -9.73
C ALA A 131 -5.37 14.53 -9.90
N SER A 132 -4.65 14.79 -8.81
CA SER A 132 -3.28 15.31 -8.85
C SER A 132 -2.22 14.22 -8.92
N ARG A 133 -2.44 13.09 -8.23
CA ARG A 133 -1.43 12.06 -8.00
C ARG A 133 -1.90 10.65 -8.35
N ASN A 134 -3.15 10.45 -8.73
CA ASN A 134 -3.74 9.12 -8.92
C ASN A 134 -3.59 8.23 -7.66
N THR A 135 -3.82 8.82 -6.48
CA THR A 135 -3.78 8.13 -5.19
C THR A 135 -4.97 8.57 -4.33
N PRO A 136 -5.66 7.65 -3.63
CA PRO A 136 -6.79 8.00 -2.79
C PRO A 136 -6.35 8.66 -1.47
N PHE A 137 -7.34 9.15 -0.72
CA PHE A 137 -7.15 9.51 0.67
C PHE A 137 -7.07 8.25 1.54
N LEU A 138 -5.95 8.09 2.23
CA LEU A 138 -5.54 6.90 2.98
C LEU A 138 -5.48 7.22 4.49
N PRO A 139 -5.72 6.24 5.38
CA PRO A 139 -5.75 6.48 6.83
C PRO A 139 -4.50 7.17 7.41
N GLU A 140 -3.32 6.92 6.86
CA GLU A 140 -2.07 7.51 7.35
C GLU A 140 -1.89 8.98 6.97
N ASP A 141 -2.63 9.48 5.97
CA ASP A 141 -2.61 10.91 5.63
C ASP A 141 -3.04 11.75 6.84
N LEU A 142 -3.83 11.18 7.76
CA LEU A 142 -4.20 11.79 9.03
C LEU A 142 -3.04 11.87 10.03
N ALA A 143 -2.06 10.98 9.94
CA ALA A 143 -0.88 10.95 10.79
C ALA A 143 0.26 11.85 10.25
N MET A 144 0.23 12.18 8.96
CA MET A 144 1.25 12.98 8.28
C MET A 144 0.96 14.48 8.40
N SER A 145 1.28 15.07 9.56
CA SER A 145 1.06 16.51 9.84
C SER A 145 1.87 17.50 8.98
N GLY A 146 2.76 17.02 8.10
CA GLY A 146 3.71 17.83 7.33
C GLY A 146 3.38 18.09 5.86
N GLU A 147 2.35 17.46 5.29
CA GLU A 147 2.07 17.57 3.84
C GLU A 147 1.11 18.69 3.43
N ALA A 148 0.60 19.48 4.39
CA ALA A 148 -0.38 20.53 4.14
C ALA A 148 0.08 21.55 3.08
N GLY A 149 1.39 21.81 2.98
CA GLY A 149 1.96 22.71 1.97
C GLY A 149 1.86 22.18 0.53
N GLY A 150 2.01 20.87 0.33
CA GLY A 150 1.86 20.24 -1.00
C GLY A 150 0.41 20.07 -1.42
N LEU A 151 -0.52 20.01 -0.47
CA LEU A 151 -1.97 20.00 -0.74
C LEU A 151 -2.46 21.39 -1.20
N ALA A 152 -1.89 22.47 -0.67
CA ALA A 152 -2.30 23.83 -1.01
C ALA A 152 -2.14 24.17 -2.51
N SER A 153 -1.07 23.69 -3.15
CA SER A 153 -0.84 23.86 -4.59
C SER A 153 -1.75 23.00 -5.48
N MET A 154 -2.46 22.04 -4.88
CA MET A 154 -3.32 21.07 -5.60
C MET A 154 -4.80 21.44 -5.51
N ILE A 155 -5.17 22.52 -4.81
CA ILE A 155 -6.55 22.91 -4.57
C ILE A 155 -7.20 23.37 -5.87
N ASN A 156 -8.19 22.61 -6.35
CA ASN A 156 -9.15 23.12 -7.31
C ASN A 156 -10.20 24.01 -6.60
N PHE A 157 -10.16 25.33 -6.85
CA PHE A 157 -11.08 26.29 -6.23
C PHE A 157 -12.57 26.00 -6.47
N GLY A 158 -12.92 25.42 -7.63
CA GLY A 158 -14.29 25.03 -7.93
C GLY A 158 -14.77 23.89 -7.04
N ARG A 159 -13.97 22.80 -6.93
CA ARG A 159 -14.26 21.69 -6.02
C ARG A 159 -14.27 22.12 -4.55
N PHE A 160 -13.35 23.01 -4.15
CA PHE A 160 -13.28 23.55 -2.80
C PHE A 160 -14.53 24.38 -2.45
N SER A 161 -14.96 25.26 -3.36
CA SER A 161 -16.17 26.07 -3.18
C SER A 161 -17.43 25.20 -3.10
N ASN A 162 -17.51 24.16 -3.94
CA ASN A 162 -18.60 23.18 -3.89
C ASN A 162 -18.62 22.41 -2.57
N MET A 163 -17.45 22.00 -2.04
CA MET A 163 -17.33 21.37 -0.73
C MET A 163 -17.88 22.30 0.37
N LEU A 164 -17.45 23.56 0.41
CA LEU A 164 -17.93 24.53 1.39
C LEU A 164 -19.44 24.76 1.28
N PHE A 165 -19.96 24.94 0.07
CA PHE A 165 -21.39 25.08 -0.17
C PHE A 165 -22.18 23.88 0.38
N MET A 166 -21.73 22.65 0.08
CA MET A 166 -22.37 21.44 0.59
C MET A 166 -22.35 21.35 2.11
N ILE A 167 -21.24 21.71 2.77
CA ILE A 167 -21.14 21.76 4.23
C ILE A 167 -22.14 22.78 4.81
N VAL A 168 -22.25 23.97 4.20
CA VAL A 168 -23.24 24.99 4.63
C VAL A 168 -24.66 24.46 4.50
N VAL A 169 -24.99 23.79 3.40
CA VAL A 169 -26.31 23.14 3.21
C VAL A 169 -26.57 22.09 4.30
N ILE A 170 -25.60 21.23 4.59
CA ILE A 170 -25.69 20.20 5.65
C ILE A 170 -25.93 20.86 7.02
N ILE A 171 -25.22 21.94 7.34
CA ILE A 171 -25.39 22.69 8.59
C ILE A 171 -26.79 23.30 8.68
N ILE A 172 -27.30 23.92 7.61
CA ILE A 172 -28.64 24.49 7.57
C ILE A 172 -29.71 23.41 7.80
N ILE A 173 -29.61 22.27 7.09
CA ILE A 173 -30.51 21.12 7.27
C ILE A 173 -30.46 20.63 8.71
N THR A 174 -29.25 20.52 9.29
CA THR A 174 -29.05 20.08 10.67
C THR A 174 -29.71 21.04 11.66
N ILE A 175 -29.57 22.35 11.47
CA ILE A 175 -30.22 23.39 12.30
C ILE A 175 -31.74 23.29 12.19
N ILE A 176 -32.28 23.17 10.97
CA ILE A 176 -33.72 23.07 10.73
C ILE A 176 -34.29 21.80 11.38
N ALA A 177 -33.66 20.64 11.14
CA ALA A 177 -34.06 19.37 11.74
C ALA A 177 -34.01 19.43 13.28
N ASN A 178 -32.98 20.07 13.84
CA ASN A 178 -32.86 20.29 15.28
C ASN A 178 -33.97 21.20 15.83
N LYS A 179 -34.28 22.32 15.16
CA LYS A 179 -35.37 23.23 15.55
C LYS A 179 -36.74 22.55 15.48
N ILE A 180 -37.03 21.83 14.39
CA ILE A 180 -38.31 21.12 14.20
C ILE A 180 -38.47 20.04 15.28
N SER A 181 -37.47 19.20 15.46
CA SER A 181 -37.58 18.11 16.44
C SER A 181 -37.63 18.64 17.89
N LYS A 182 -36.94 19.74 18.24
CA LYS A 182 -37.10 20.40 19.55
C LYS A 182 -38.52 20.97 19.77
N LYS A 183 -39.22 21.38 18.70
CA LYS A 183 -40.60 21.88 18.78
C LYS A 183 -41.61 20.74 19.05
N ILE A 184 -41.32 19.54 18.55
CA ILE A 184 -42.18 18.35 18.74
C ILE A 184 -41.85 17.66 20.07
N TRP A 185 -40.56 17.44 20.33
CA TRP A 185 -40.03 16.69 21.47
C TRP A 185 -39.14 17.59 22.34
N HIS A 186 -39.68 17.98 23.49
CA HIS A 186 -38.96 18.75 24.50
C HIS A 186 -39.06 18.04 25.86
N PHE A 187 -37.94 17.52 26.35
CA PHE A 187 -37.88 16.79 27.61
C PHE A 187 -37.00 17.53 28.62
N LYS A 188 -37.55 17.83 29.80
CA LYS A 188 -36.76 18.33 30.93
C LYS A 188 -36.20 17.12 31.68
N PHE A 189 -34.88 17.06 31.83
CA PHE A 189 -34.19 16.02 32.59
C PHE A 189 -33.54 16.60 33.84
N SER A 190 -33.72 15.92 34.98
CA SER A 190 -33.02 16.26 36.23
C SER A 190 -31.52 15.94 36.12
N LYS A 191 -30.68 16.49 37.01
CA LYS A 191 -29.24 16.17 37.07
C LYS A 191 -29.01 14.64 37.20
N LYS A 192 -29.77 13.97 38.07
CA LYS A 192 -29.71 12.50 38.25
C LYS A 192 -30.08 11.74 36.97
N GLN A 193 -31.10 12.19 36.24
CA GLN A 193 -31.49 11.57 34.97
C GLN A 193 -30.45 11.80 33.86
N LYS A 194 -29.80 12.96 33.83
CA LYS A 194 -28.71 13.24 32.87
C LYS A 194 -27.51 12.33 33.10
N ILE A 195 -27.22 11.97 34.36
CA ILE A 195 -26.19 11.00 34.75
C ILE A 195 -26.65 9.57 34.42
N ALA A 196 -27.91 9.21 34.71
CA ALA A 196 -28.44 7.88 34.40
C ALA A 196 -28.46 7.56 32.90
N ILE A 197 -28.57 8.57 32.02
CA ILE A 197 -28.48 8.41 30.55
C ILE A 197 -27.03 8.15 30.10
N PHE A 198 -26.02 8.44 30.92
CA PHE A 198 -24.61 8.24 30.57
C PHE A 198 -24.25 6.74 30.49
N ILE A 199 -24.82 5.91 31.36
CA ILE A 199 -24.57 4.45 31.36
C ILE A 199 -24.99 3.79 30.04
N PRO A 200 -26.26 3.92 29.56
CA PRO A 200 -26.65 3.33 28.28
C PRO A 200 -25.94 3.99 27.09
N GLN A 201 -25.48 5.24 27.22
CA GLN A 201 -24.68 5.91 26.20
C GLN A 201 -23.28 5.28 26.08
N ALA A 202 -22.59 5.07 27.21
CA ALA A 202 -21.31 4.39 27.23
C ALA A 202 -21.45 2.95 26.72
N ALA A 203 -22.52 2.25 27.13
CA ALA A 203 -22.84 0.93 26.60
C ALA A 203 -23.05 0.95 25.08
N LEU A 204 -23.81 1.91 24.53
CA LEU A 204 -23.98 2.04 23.08
C LEU A 204 -22.65 2.26 22.36
N ILE A 205 -21.78 3.12 22.87
CA ILE A 205 -20.45 3.36 22.28
C ILE A 205 -19.63 2.07 22.28
N LEU A 206 -19.57 1.37 23.41
CA LEU A 206 -18.81 0.12 23.54
C LEU A 206 -19.38 -0.99 22.65
N ILE A 207 -20.70 -1.12 22.58
CA ILE A 207 -21.39 -2.07 21.71
C ILE A 207 -21.09 -1.76 20.24
N CYS A 208 -21.27 -0.51 19.79
CA CYS A 208 -20.99 -0.13 18.42
C CYS A 208 -19.50 -0.29 18.08
N ALA A 209 -18.58 0.08 18.99
CA ALA A 209 -17.15 -0.12 18.80
C ALA A 209 -16.79 -1.62 18.71
N HIS A 210 -17.41 -2.46 19.54
CA HIS A 210 -17.22 -3.91 19.51
C HIS A 210 -17.71 -4.52 18.19
N PHE A 211 -18.94 -4.21 17.77
CA PHE A 211 -19.48 -4.69 16.49
C PHE A 211 -18.69 -4.14 15.30
N LEU A 212 -18.29 -2.87 15.32
CA LEU A 212 -17.43 -2.30 14.28
C LEU A 212 -16.09 -3.05 14.21
N ASN A 213 -15.48 -3.36 15.36
CA ASN A 213 -14.25 -4.17 15.38
C ASN A 213 -14.50 -5.56 14.80
N LEU A 214 -15.57 -6.26 15.17
CA LEU A 214 -15.91 -7.58 14.63
C LEU A 214 -16.14 -7.54 13.11
N HIS A 215 -16.94 -6.59 12.61
CA HIS A 215 -17.25 -6.45 11.18
C HIS A 215 -16.06 -5.99 10.33
N THR A 216 -15.05 -5.36 10.92
CA THR A 216 -13.84 -4.93 10.21
C THR A 216 -12.66 -5.87 10.40
N LEU A 217 -12.73 -6.83 11.33
CA LEU A 217 -11.59 -7.65 11.74
C LEU A 217 -11.00 -8.44 10.59
N GLU A 218 -11.85 -9.12 9.81
CA GLU A 218 -11.43 -9.91 8.65
C GLU A 218 -10.69 -9.03 7.64
N ILE A 219 -11.31 -7.91 7.23
CA ILE A 219 -10.75 -6.98 6.24
C ILE A 219 -9.43 -6.36 6.73
N ARG A 220 -9.32 -6.02 8.01
CA ARG A 220 -8.10 -5.46 8.63
C ARG A 220 -7.00 -6.48 8.84
N ASN A 221 -7.36 -7.76 8.94
CA ASN A 221 -6.43 -8.87 9.08
C ASN A 221 -6.13 -9.56 7.75
N LEU A 222 -6.57 -9.00 6.61
CA LEU A 222 -6.20 -9.52 5.30
C LEU A 222 -4.68 -9.56 5.21
N SER A 223 -4.15 -10.78 5.28
CA SER A 223 -2.74 -11.09 5.17
C SER A 223 -2.58 -11.91 3.91
N GLY A 224 -1.92 -11.35 2.92
CA GLY A 224 -1.69 -12.04 1.65
C GLY A 224 -0.36 -11.60 1.09
N LYS A 225 0.44 -12.61 0.75
CA LYS A 225 1.62 -12.43 -0.10
C LYS A 225 1.11 -12.40 -1.54
N GLY A 226 1.08 -11.23 -2.15
CA GLY A 226 0.59 -11.07 -3.51
C GLY A 226 -0.20 -9.78 -3.71
N THR A 227 -0.24 -9.35 -4.96
CA THR A 227 -0.83 -8.08 -5.40
C THR A 227 -2.32 -7.95 -5.05
N PHE A 228 -3.08 -9.05 -5.21
CA PHE A 228 -4.51 -9.12 -4.98
C PHE A 228 -4.87 -10.16 -3.91
N ILE A 229 -5.75 -9.79 -2.98
CA ILE A 229 -6.32 -10.71 -1.99
C ILE A 229 -7.82 -10.86 -2.24
N LYS A 230 -8.26 -12.09 -2.55
CA LYS A 230 -9.69 -12.39 -2.69
C LYS A 230 -10.40 -12.33 -1.33
N VAL A 231 -11.57 -11.72 -1.32
CA VAL A 231 -12.45 -11.59 -0.17
C VAL A 231 -13.78 -12.23 -0.55
N GLU A 232 -13.88 -13.53 -0.32
CA GLU A 232 -14.95 -14.39 -0.86
C GLU A 232 -16.33 -13.94 -0.40
N ASN A 233 -16.49 -13.56 0.86
CA ASN A 233 -17.77 -13.10 1.42
C ASN A 233 -18.26 -11.77 0.83
N LEU A 234 -17.37 -10.99 0.22
CA LEU A 234 -17.69 -9.74 -0.47
C LEU A 234 -17.63 -9.85 -1.99
N GLU A 235 -17.34 -11.05 -2.52
CA GLU A 235 -17.24 -11.34 -3.96
C GLU A 235 -16.29 -10.38 -4.70
N THR A 236 -15.20 -9.98 -4.03
CA THR A 236 -14.25 -8.99 -4.56
C THR A 236 -12.80 -9.37 -4.28
N SER A 237 -11.86 -8.57 -4.78
CA SER A 237 -10.45 -8.64 -4.45
C SER A 237 -9.93 -7.28 -4.03
N ILE A 238 -9.12 -7.24 -2.97
CA ILE A 238 -8.40 -6.05 -2.54
C ILE A 238 -7.05 -6.01 -3.23
N ASP A 239 -6.75 -4.89 -3.89
CA ASP A 239 -5.43 -4.61 -4.46
C ASP A 239 -4.60 -3.77 -3.46
N PHE A 240 -3.48 -4.33 -3.01
CA PHE A 240 -2.56 -3.63 -2.11
C PHE A 240 -1.45 -2.88 -2.85
N THR A 241 -1.43 -2.94 -4.18
CA THR A 241 -0.36 -2.42 -5.05
C THR A 241 -0.78 -1.16 -5.78
N ASP A 242 -2.04 -1.10 -6.24
CA ASP A 242 -2.67 0.08 -6.80
C ASP A 242 -3.89 0.50 -5.96
N GLN A 243 -3.68 1.52 -5.13
CA GLN A 243 -4.75 2.01 -4.25
C GLN A 243 -5.84 2.77 -5.01
N ALA A 244 -5.54 3.38 -6.16
CA ALA A 244 -6.58 4.01 -6.96
C ALA A 244 -7.53 2.95 -7.53
N TYR A 245 -6.96 1.86 -8.06
CA TYR A 245 -7.74 0.70 -8.53
C TYR A 245 -8.53 0.04 -7.40
N ASN A 246 -7.92 -0.16 -6.22
CA ASN A 246 -8.61 -0.71 -5.05
C ASN A 246 -9.83 0.14 -4.68
N TYR A 247 -9.68 1.46 -4.56
CA TYR A 247 -10.80 2.35 -4.20
C TYR A 247 -11.87 2.41 -5.30
N GLN A 248 -11.48 2.33 -6.57
CA GLN A 248 -12.41 2.29 -7.70
C GLN A 248 -13.26 1.01 -7.69
N THR A 249 -12.65 -0.15 -7.39
CA THR A 249 -13.30 -1.46 -7.42
C THR A 249 -14.08 -1.77 -6.14
N ASN A 250 -13.55 -1.36 -4.98
CA ASN A 250 -14.10 -1.71 -3.67
C ASN A 250 -14.88 -0.57 -3.00
N GLY A 251 -14.84 0.63 -3.57
CA GLY A 251 -15.44 1.81 -2.97
C GLY A 251 -14.66 2.31 -1.75
N PHE A 252 -14.88 3.56 -1.38
CA PHE A 252 -14.07 4.25 -0.37
C PHE A 252 -14.07 3.55 1.00
N ILE A 253 -15.22 3.06 1.47
CA ILE A 253 -15.35 2.53 2.85
C ILE A 253 -14.56 1.22 3.01
N LEU A 254 -14.81 0.23 2.15
CA LEU A 254 -14.14 -1.06 2.21
C LEU A 254 -12.63 -0.92 1.99
N ALA A 255 -12.23 -0.14 0.98
CA ALA A 255 -10.82 0.10 0.68
C ALA A 255 -10.09 0.87 1.79
N THR A 256 -10.76 1.81 2.48
CA THR A 256 -10.18 2.48 3.64
C THR A 256 -9.96 1.50 4.79
N ILE A 257 -10.92 0.61 5.05
CA ILE A 257 -10.80 -0.40 6.12
C ILE A 257 -9.68 -1.40 5.81
N SER A 258 -9.49 -1.81 4.55
CA SER A 258 -8.38 -2.70 4.17
C SER A 258 -7.01 -2.07 4.39
N ASN A 259 -6.93 -0.74 4.41
CA ASN A 259 -5.69 0.00 4.71
C ASN A 259 -5.48 0.26 6.23
N LEU A 260 -6.41 -0.14 7.10
CA LEU A 260 -6.26 -0.09 8.57
C LEU A 260 -5.67 -1.41 9.13
N GLN A 261 -4.62 -1.92 8.49
CA GLN A 261 -4.04 -3.23 8.78
C GLN A 261 -3.58 -3.38 10.24
N ALA A 262 -3.77 -4.57 10.80
CA ALA A 262 -3.28 -4.91 12.13
C ALA A 262 -1.73 -5.07 12.18
N LYS A 263 -1.16 -5.19 13.39
CA LYS A 263 0.28 -5.40 13.58
C LYS A 263 0.79 -6.59 12.74
N THR A 264 1.88 -6.36 12.03
CA THR A 264 2.35 -7.20 10.92
C THR A 264 3.32 -8.31 11.34
N GLN A 265 3.88 -8.23 12.56
CA GLN A 265 4.77 -9.22 13.17
C GLN A 265 4.35 -9.55 14.61
N LYS A 266 4.45 -10.83 14.99
CA LYS A 266 4.23 -11.28 16.37
C LYS A 266 5.44 -10.88 17.25
N GLN A 267 5.19 -10.46 18.48
CA GLN A 267 6.27 -10.19 19.44
C GLN A 267 7.07 -11.46 19.73
N PRO A 268 8.41 -11.45 19.54
CA PRO A 268 9.26 -12.60 19.84
C PRO A 268 9.36 -12.83 21.35
N GLU A 269 9.55 -14.09 21.73
CA GLU A 269 9.73 -14.49 23.12
C GLU A 269 10.98 -13.83 23.72
N GLY A 270 10.88 -13.32 24.94
CA GLY A 270 11.99 -12.65 25.62
C GLY A 270 12.32 -11.24 25.12
N TYR A 271 11.48 -10.62 24.28
CA TYR A 271 11.68 -9.22 23.86
C TYR A 271 11.71 -8.25 25.05
N SER A 272 12.88 -7.65 25.29
CA SER A 272 13.09 -6.60 26.29
C SER A 272 14.17 -5.63 25.81
N LYS A 273 14.29 -4.48 26.50
CA LYS A 273 15.34 -3.49 26.21
C LYS A 273 16.73 -4.11 26.38
N GLU A 274 16.92 -4.89 27.44
CA GLU A 274 18.18 -5.54 27.79
C GLU A 274 18.59 -6.57 26.73
N ALA A 275 17.64 -7.38 26.25
CA ALA A 275 17.89 -8.38 25.22
C ALA A 275 18.32 -7.73 23.90
N VAL A 276 17.62 -6.69 23.45
CA VAL A 276 18.00 -5.93 22.25
C VAL A 276 19.37 -5.27 22.41
N GLN A 277 19.63 -4.63 23.56
CA GLN A 277 20.90 -3.96 23.80
C GLN A 277 22.07 -4.93 23.84
N LYS A 278 21.89 -6.16 24.34
CA LYS A 278 22.93 -7.20 24.29
C LYS A 278 23.36 -7.50 22.85
N ILE A 279 22.40 -7.62 21.93
CA ILE A 279 22.66 -7.85 20.49
C ILE A 279 23.37 -6.63 19.89
N VAL A 280 22.87 -5.42 20.17
CA VAL A 280 23.48 -4.16 19.69
C VAL A 280 24.93 -4.04 20.12
N GLN A 281 25.25 -4.29 21.39
CA GLN A 281 26.61 -4.17 21.92
C GLN A 281 27.56 -5.24 21.36
N LYS A 282 27.07 -6.47 21.15
CA LYS A 282 27.83 -7.54 20.48
C LYS A 282 28.33 -7.07 19.11
N TYR A 283 27.42 -6.60 18.25
CA TYR A 283 27.79 -6.21 16.89
C TYR A 283 28.47 -4.85 16.78
N LYS A 284 28.31 -3.94 17.75
CA LYS A 284 29.15 -2.74 17.84
C LYS A 284 30.63 -3.10 18.00
N LYS A 285 30.95 -4.02 18.92
CA LYS A 285 32.33 -4.50 19.11
C LYS A 285 32.89 -5.18 17.85
N ILE A 286 32.09 -6.03 17.21
CA ILE A 286 32.47 -6.69 15.95
C ILE A 286 32.75 -5.64 14.86
N ALA A 287 31.89 -4.63 14.75
CA ALA A 287 32.06 -3.56 13.77
C ALA A 287 33.31 -2.72 14.04
N GLU A 288 33.58 -2.34 15.29
CA GLU A 288 34.78 -1.59 15.67
C GLU A 288 36.08 -2.33 15.34
N GLU A 289 36.09 -3.66 15.49
CA GLU A 289 37.25 -4.48 15.17
C GLU A 289 37.41 -4.68 13.65
N LYS A 290 36.37 -5.20 12.98
CA LYS A 290 36.44 -5.57 11.56
C LYS A 290 36.53 -4.36 10.63
N ASN A 291 36.04 -3.18 11.03
CA ASN A 291 36.13 -1.96 10.22
C ASN A 291 37.50 -1.26 10.26
N LYS A 292 38.47 -1.70 11.10
CA LYS A 292 39.83 -1.11 11.13
C LYS A 292 40.55 -1.23 9.78
N ASN A 293 40.27 -2.31 9.04
CA ASN A 293 40.89 -2.62 7.77
C ASN A 293 39.99 -2.28 6.56
N ARG A 294 38.92 -1.50 6.76
CA ARG A 294 37.94 -1.16 5.72
C ARG A 294 37.87 0.34 5.52
N LYS A 295 37.46 0.75 4.33
CA LYS A 295 37.45 2.17 3.91
C LYS A 295 36.19 2.87 4.37
N LYS A 296 36.27 4.15 4.73
CA LYS A 296 35.06 4.92 5.00
C LYS A 296 34.28 5.12 3.72
N LEU A 297 32.95 5.07 3.82
CA LEU A 297 32.07 5.24 2.68
C LEU A 297 32.21 6.62 2.03
N SER A 298 32.43 7.67 2.83
CA SER A 298 32.65 9.04 2.33
C SER A 298 33.95 9.26 1.57
N ASP A 299 34.95 8.40 1.79
CA ASP A 299 36.30 8.58 1.22
C ASP A 299 36.36 8.04 -0.22
N GLU A 300 35.42 7.15 -0.59
CA GLU A 300 35.36 6.53 -1.91
C GLU A 300 34.28 7.20 -2.77
N LYS A 301 34.69 7.88 -3.84
CA LYS A 301 33.77 8.43 -4.86
C LYS A 301 33.29 7.33 -5.81
N VAL A 302 32.59 6.33 -5.29
CA VAL A 302 32.06 5.21 -6.07
C VAL A 302 30.57 5.39 -6.26
N ASN A 303 30.11 5.52 -7.50
CA ASN A 303 28.68 5.46 -7.83
C ASN A 303 28.16 4.04 -7.63
N VAL A 304 26.96 3.91 -7.06
CA VAL A 304 26.31 2.63 -6.81
C VAL A 304 24.96 2.63 -7.49
N VAL A 305 24.76 1.71 -8.44
CA VAL A 305 23.49 1.54 -9.15
C VAL A 305 22.88 0.21 -8.78
N TYR A 306 21.71 0.23 -8.16
CA TYR A 306 20.87 -0.93 -7.98
C TYR A 306 19.90 -1.03 -9.15
N VAL A 307 19.91 -2.15 -9.86
CA VAL A 307 18.96 -2.46 -10.92
C VAL A 307 18.15 -3.67 -10.50
N MET A 308 16.90 -3.42 -10.12
CA MET A 308 15.90 -4.47 -9.96
C MET A 308 15.14 -4.61 -11.27
N SER A 309 15.41 -5.69 -11.99
CA SER A 309 14.84 -5.93 -13.31
C SER A 309 13.55 -6.74 -13.17
N GLU A 310 12.44 -6.13 -13.56
CA GLU A 310 11.10 -6.73 -13.49
C GLU A 310 11.06 -8.07 -14.22
N SER A 311 10.59 -9.09 -13.51
CA SER A 311 10.39 -10.46 -13.98
C SER A 311 11.56 -11.00 -14.80
N PHE A 312 12.81 -10.64 -14.46
CA PHE A 312 13.99 -11.07 -15.21
C PHE A 312 14.53 -12.40 -14.65
N ILE A 313 14.45 -13.47 -15.45
CA ILE A 313 14.86 -14.83 -15.09
C ILE A 313 16.01 -15.33 -15.96
N ASP A 314 16.52 -16.53 -15.65
CA ASP A 314 17.27 -17.33 -16.62
C ASP A 314 16.30 -18.32 -17.31
N PRO A 315 15.92 -18.10 -18.59
CA PRO A 315 14.91 -18.93 -19.26
C PRO A 315 15.28 -20.40 -19.36
N LYS A 316 16.57 -20.76 -19.23
CA LYS A 316 17.02 -22.17 -19.24
C LYS A 316 16.37 -22.99 -18.14
N LEU A 317 16.11 -22.38 -16.99
CA LEU A 317 15.43 -23.05 -15.88
C LEU A 317 14.01 -23.50 -16.28
N GLY A 318 13.35 -22.77 -17.18
CA GLY A 318 12.02 -23.11 -17.71
C GLY A 318 12.00 -23.98 -18.98
N LYS A 319 13.16 -24.31 -19.57
CA LYS A 319 13.24 -24.97 -20.88
C LYS A 319 12.63 -26.38 -20.92
N HIS A 320 12.54 -27.05 -19.77
CA HIS A 320 11.88 -28.35 -19.66
C HIS A 320 10.35 -28.26 -19.80
N LEU A 321 9.74 -27.10 -19.53
CA LEU A 321 8.31 -26.86 -19.73
C LEU A 321 7.99 -26.26 -21.09
N TYR A 322 8.86 -25.37 -21.57
CA TYR A 322 8.66 -24.68 -22.83
C TYR A 322 9.96 -24.73 -23.63
N ASP A 323 9.93 -25.47 -24.73
CA ASP A 323 11.05 -25.52 -25.66
C ASP A 323 11.00 -24.32 -26.59
N TYR A 324 11.97 -23.43 -26.45
CA TYR A 324 12.13 -22.23 -27.26
C TYR A 324 13.28 -22.33 -28.28
N GLY A 325 13.74 -23.55 -28.58
CA GLY A 325 14.85 -23.83 -29.49
C GLY A 325 16.23 -23.59 -28.86
N ASN A 326 17.22 -23.34 -29.72
CA ASN A 326 18.64 -23.27 -29.33
C ASN A 326 19.18 -21.84 -29.16
N LYS A 327 18.40 -20.82 -29.54
CA LYS A 327 18.80 -19.43 -29.36
C LYS A 327 18.77 -19.09 -27.86
N GLU A 328 19.90 -18.67 -27.32
CA GLU A 328 20.00 -18.16 -25.96
C GLU A 328 19.24 -16.82 -25.86
N PRO A 329 18.23 -16.68 -24.98
CA PRO A 329 17.50 -15.42 -24.86
C PRO A 329 18.26 -14.33 -24.13
N ILE A 330 19.18 -14.66 -23.22
CA ILE A 330 19.94 -13.67 -22.41
C ILE A 330 21.46 -13.83 -22.53
N PRO A 331 22.04 -13.83 -23.75
CA PRO A 331 23.43 -14.20 -23.97
C PRO A 331 24.43 -13.30 -23.24
N TYR A 332 24.15 -12.01 -23.09
CA TYR A 332 25.06 -11.09 -22.41
C TYR A 332 25.06 -11.32 -20.90
N THR A 333 23.91 -11.62 -20.29
CA THR A 333 23.83 -12.03 -18.89
C THR A 333 24.69 -13.28 -18.63
N GLN A 334 24.67 -14.26 -19.55
CA GLN A 334 25.52 -15.46 -19.42
C GLN A 334 27.02 -15.11 -19.50
N GLU A 335 27.40 -14.10 -20.29
CA GLU A 335 28.77 -13.57 -20.36
C GLU A 335 29.18 -12.83 -19.07
N ILE A 336 28.31 -11.97 -18.54
CA ILE A 336 28.54 -11.26 -17.27
C ILE A 336 28.73 -12.25 -16.12
N LYS A 337 27.88 -13.29 -16.01
CA LYS A 337 27.99 -14.29 -14.93
C LYS A 337 29.35 -15.01 -14.95
N LYS A 338 29.97 -15.16 -16.13
CA LYS A 338 31.30 -15.76 -16.27
C LYS A 338 32.42 -14.79 -15.89
N SER A 339 32.26 -13.49 -16.16
CA SER A 339 33.33 -12.49 -16.03
C SER A 339 33.26 -11.62 -14.77
N GLN A 340 32.13 -11.56 -14.09
CA GLN A 340 31.87 -10.72 -12.92
C GLN A 340 31.41 -11.55 -11.71
N SER A 341 31.38 -10.92 -10.54
CA SER A 341 30.83 -11.56 -9.35
C SER A 341 29.34 -11.83 -9.57
N SER A 342 28.90 -13.07 -9.43
CA SER A 342 27.53 -13.46 -9.78
C SER A 342 27.03 -14.66 -9.00
N GLY A 343 25.72 -14.85 -9.03
CA GLY A 343 25.02 -15.95 -8.38
C GLY A 343 23.52 -15.87 -8.68
N TRP A 344 22.71 -16.24 -7.70
CA TRP A 344 21.26 -16.24 -7.78
C TRP A 344 20.66 -15.42 -6.64
N ALA A 345 19.72 -14.54 -6.96
CA ALA A 345 18.85 -13.92 -5.97
C ALA A 345 17.77 -14.93 -5.57
N ALA A 346 17.62 -15.18 -4.27
CA ALA A 346 16.49 -15.93 -3.71
C ALA A 346 15.33 -14.96 -3.49
N SER A 347 14.39 -14.93 -4.44
CA SER A 347 13.16 -14.15 -4.33
C SER A 347 12.21 -14.76 -3.32
N SER A 348 11.57 -13.90 -2.51
CA SER A 348 10.47 -14.31 -1.63
C SER A 348 9.15 -14.52 -2.38
N GLU A 349 9.09 -14.15 -3.66
CA GLU A 349 7.86 -13.95 -4.42
C GLU A 349 7.77 -14.73 -5.75
N TYR A 350 6.57 -14.72 -6.34
CA TYR A 350 6.22 -15.32 -7.62
C TYR A 350 5.13 -14.50 -8.32
N GLY A 351 5.35 -14.13 -9.58
CA GLY A 351 4.34 -13.50 -10.42
C GLY A 351 3.83 -12.14 -9.96
N GLY A 352 4.49 -11.53 -8.97
CA GLY A 352 4.15 -10.24 -8.38
C GLY A 352 4.85 -10.08 -7.04
N GLY A 353 4.68 -8.93 -6.38
CA GLY A 353 5.27 -8.70 -5.05
C GLY A 353 6.61 -7.97 -5.06
N THR A 354 6.97 -7.34 -6.18
CA THR A 354 8.18 -6.54 -6.39
C THR A 354 8.57 -5.66 -5.18
N ALA A 355 7.62 -5.01 -4.50
CA ALA A 355 7.90 -4.18 -3.33
C ALA A 355 8.44 -4.94 -2.10
N ASN A 356 8.11 -6.22 -1.93
CA ASN A 356 8.66 -7.05 -0.85
C ASN A 356 10.15 -7.31 -1.10
N VAL A 357 10.49 -7.63 -2.36
CA VAL A 357 11.85 -7.86 -2.83
C VAL A 357 12.68 -6.57 -2.70
N GLU A 358 12.08 -5.44 -3.07
CA GLU A 358 12.65 -4.10 -2.92
C GLU A 358 12.94 -3.75 -1.45
N PHE A 359 11.97 -4.00 -0.57
CA PHE A 359 12.09 -3.78 0.87
C PHE A 359 13.27 -4.56 1.44
N GLU A 360 13.40 -5.85 1.12
CA GLU A 360 14.53 -6.66 1.58
C GLU A 360 15.86 -6.10 1.08
N ALA A 361 15.97 -5.80 -0.21
CA ALA A 361 17.18 -5.27 -0.84
C ALA A 361 17.66 -3.94 -0.23
N LEU A 362 16.72 -3.04 0.06
CA LEU A 362 17.02 -1.68 0.52
C LEU A 362 17.16 -1.58 2.04
N THR A 363 16.51 -2.45 2.82
CA THR A 363 16.48 -2.34 4.29
C THR A 363 17.32 -3.39 5.01
N GLY A 364 17.53 -4.55 4.41
CA GLY A 364 18.14 -5.71 5.07
C GLY A 364 17.21 -6.39 6.08
N LEU A 365 15.95 -5.96 6.18
CA LEU A 365 14.91 -6.60 6.97
C LEU A 365 14.16 -7.58 6.07
N SER A 366 13.61 -8.66 6.64
CA SER A 366 13.08 -9.81 5.91
C SER A 366 11.55 -9.89 5.92
N ASN A 367 10.98 -10.40 4.82
CA ASN A 367 9.58 -10.83 4.81
C ASN A 367 9.37 -12.23 5.44
N PHE A 368 10.42 -12.82 6.02
CA PHE A 368 10.34 -14.13 6.67
C PHE A 368 9.43 -14.11 7.90
N PHE A 369 9.43 -13.04 8.69
CA PHE A 369 8.57 -12.92 9.89
C PHE A 369 7.28 -12.13 9.65
N LEU A 370 7.15 -11.52 8.47
CA LEU A 370 6.03 -10.66 8.12
C LEU A 370 4.94 -11.41 7.35
N ASN A 371 3.72 -10.91 7.48
CA ASN A 371 2.52 -11.41 6.76
C ASN A 371 1.79 -10.28 6.01
N SER A 372 2.51 -9.26 5.55
CA SER A 372 1.99 -8.09 4.84
C SER A 372 2.99 -7.58 3.82
N ILE A 373 2.60 -6.62 2.96
CA ILE A 373 3.52 -5.87 2.09
C ILE A 373 4.07 -4.67 2.89
N PRO A 374 5.35 -4.65 3.31
CA PRO A 374 5.87 -3.62 4.21
C PRO A 374 5.73 -2.19 3.67
N TYR A 375 5.84 -2.02 2.36
CA TYR A 375 5.65 -0.74 1.68
C TYR A 375 4.23 -0.18 1.85
N THR A 376 3.23 -1.02 2.06
CA THR A 376 1.85 -0.56 2.25
C THR A 376 1.38 -0.60 3.68
N SER A 377 2.02 -1.38 4.55
CA SER A 377 1.55 -1.60 5.93
C SER A 377 2.47 -1.08 7.04
N ILE A 378 3.78 -0.94 6.79
CA ILE A 378 4.77 -0.66 7.85
C ILE A 378 5.53 0.64 7.56
N VAL A 379 6.25 0.68 6.43
CA VAL A 379 7.20 1.75 6.12
C VAL A 379 6.54 3.14 6.04
N PRO A 380 5.33 3.31 5.48
CA PRO A 380 4.69 4.62 5.44
C PRO A 380 4.49 5.28 6.82
N ALA A 381 4.17 4.49 7.83
CA ALA A 381 3.99 4.95 9.22
C ALA A 381 5.29 4.91 10.05
N ASN A 382 6.39 4.38 9.50
CA ASN A 382 7.65 4.16 10.21
C ASN A 382 8.85 4.84 9.51
N LYS A 383 9.01 6.14 9.76
CA LYS A 383 10.14 6.94 9.25
C LYS A 383 11.52 6.47 9.74
N ASP A 384 11.56 5.67 10.81
CA ASP A 384 12.80 5.15 11.38
C ASP A 384 13.28 3.85 10.72
N THR A 385 12.55 3.33 9.74
CA THR A 385 12.94 2.11 8.99
C THR A 385 14.37 2.27 8.45
N PRO A 386 15.33 1.41 8.84
CA PRO A 386 16.71 1.52 8.39
C PRO A 386 16.80 1.19 6.89
N SER A 387 17.77 1.81 6.21
CA SER A 387 18.02 1.52 4.80
C SER A 387 19.48 1.80 4.44
N ILE A 388 19.97 1.14 3.39
CA ILE A 388 21.26 1.49 2.81
C ILE A 388 21.26 2.92 2.23
N VAL A 389 20.10 3.40 1.78
CA VAL A 389 19.93 4.75 1.23
C VAL A 389 20.27 5.80 2.29
N LYS A 390 19.79 5.63 3.53
CA LYS A 390 20.17 6.50 4.67
C LYS A 390 21.66 6.49 4.92
N ASN A 391 22.30 5.33 4.83
CA ASN A 391 23.76 5.20 4.96
C ASN A 391 24.50 6.01 3.88
N PHE A 392 24.07 5.93 2.61
CA PHE A 392 24.66 6.73 1.54
C PHE A 392 24.43 8.24 1.73
N ASN A 393 23.24 8.66 2.14
CA ASN A 393 22.97 10.08 2.43
C ASN A 393 23.84 10.66 3.53
N GLU A 394 23.97 9.93 4.65
CA GLU A 394 24.81 10.34 5.78
C GLU A 394 26.30 10.45 5.37
N ASN A 395 26.70 9.76 4.30
CA ASN A 395 28.05 9.78 3.74
C ASN A 395 28.18 10.66 2.49
N GLY A 396 27.25 11.61 2.28
CA GLY A 396 27.40 12.69 1.29
C GLY A 396 26.99 12.36 -0.14
N TYR A 397 26.36 11.20 -0.37
CA TYR A 397 25.88 10.81 -1.69
C TYR A 397 24.59 11.54 -2.07
N LYS A 398 24.37 11.67 -3.38
CA LYS A 398 23.03 11.95 -3.91
C LYS A 398 22.27 10.64 -4.07
N THR A 399 21.09 10.51 -3.46
CA THR A 399 20.27 9.27 -3.53
C THR A 399 19.04 9.47 -4.41
N ILE A 400 18.86 8.60 -5.41
CA ILE A 400 17.78 8.72 -6.40
C ILE A 400 17.07 7.37 -6.57
N ALA A 401 15.75 7.37 -6.39
CA ALA A 401 14.91 6.27 -6.83
C ALA A 401 14.33 6.55 -8.21
N MET A 402 14.25 5.53 -9.06
CA MET A 402 13.74 5.61 -10.42
C MET A 402 12.80 4.45 -10.70
N HIS A 403 11.62 4.74 -11.22
CA HIS A 403 10.66 3.72 -11.62
C HIS A 403 9.87 4.22 -12.85
N PRO A 404 9.97 3.59 -14.02
CA PRO A 404 9.38 4.10 -15.26
C PRO A 404 7.88 3.76 -15.36
N TYR A 405 7.14 3.97 -14.28
CA TYR A 405 5.69 3.73 -14.19
C TYR A 405 5.05 4.67 -13.18
N ASN A 406 3.78 4.40 -12.84
CA ASN A 406 2.98 5.20 -11.92
C ASN A 406 3.71 5.40 -10.57
N ARG A 407 3.88 6.67 -10.20
CA ARG A 407 4.49 7.14 -8.94
C ARG A 407 3.95 6.45 -7.69
N ASN A 408 2.66 6.12 -7.69
CA ASN A 408 1.94 5.66 -6.51
C ASN A 408 1.86 4.14 -6.37
N MET A 409 2.34 3.38 -7.36
CA MET A 409 2.38 1.92 -7.26
C MET A 409 3.21 1.52 -6.02
N TYR A 410 2.64 0.65 -5.18
CA TYR A 410 3.20 0.25 -3.88
C TYR A 410 3.52 1.39 -2.91
N ARG A 411 2.86 2.55 -3.05
CA ARG A 411 3.05 3.72 -2.16
C ARG A 411 4.50 4.25 -2.16
N ARG A 412 5.24 4.05 -3.25
CA ARG A 412 6.62 4.50 -3.40
C ARG A 412 6.80 5.99 -3.14
N GLU A 413 5.81 6.82 -3.46
CA GLU A 413 5.79 8.26 -3.16
C GLU A 413 6.02 8.56 -1.66
N VAL A 414 5.46 7.75 -0.75
CA VAL A 414 5.60 7.90 0.70
C VAL A 414 6.78 7.09 1.23
N VAL A 415 6.98 5.89 0.68
CA VAL A 415 8.02 4.96 1.13
C VAL A 415 9.42 5.49 0.85
N TYR A 416 9.69 6.02 -0.34
CA TYR A 416 11.04 6.44 -0.71
C TYR A 416 11.61 7.55 0.17
N PRO A 417 10.86 8.62 0.50
CA PRO A 417 11.31 9.60 1.50
C PRO A 417 11.55 8.99 2.88
N ASN A 418 10.71 8.06 3.34
CA ASN A 418 10.89 7.38 4.64
C ASN A 418 12.12 6.47 4.66
N LEU A 419 12.45 5.84 3.53
CA LEU A 419 13.71 5.12 3.33
C LEU A 419 14.89 6.06 3.07
N GLY A 420 14.67 7.36 2.91
CA GLY A 420 15.70 8.39 2.83
C GLY A 420 16.06 8.85 1.41
N PHE A 421 15.43 8.38 0.34
CA PHE A 421 15.76 8.89 -1.00
C PHE A 421 15.52 10.40 -1.07
N GLN A 422 16.50 11.12 -1.63
CA GLN A 422 16.41 12.58 -1.83
C GLN A 422 15.57 12.93 -3.05
N GLU A 423 15.58 12.09 -4.08
CA GLU A 423 14.80 12.27 -5.30
C GLU A 423 14.08 10.98 -5.69
N TYR A 424 12.84 11.10 -6.17
CA TYR A 424 12.11 10.00 -6.80
C TYR A 424 11.59 10.44 -8.18
N LYS A 425 12.10 9.78 -9.21
CA LYS A 425 11.66 9.92 -10.60
C LYS A 425 10.72 8.79 -10.97
N SER A 426 9.46 9.13 -11.26
CA SER A 426 8.48 8.23 -11.87
C SER A 426 8.38 8.47 -13.39
N ALA A 427 7.54 7.74 -14.12
CA ALA A 427 7.40 7.88 -15.59
C ALA A 427 7.21 9.32 -16.07
N ASP A 428 6.44 10.11 -15.33
CA ASP A 428 6.16 11.54 -15.54
C ASP A 428 7.39 12.46 -15.42
N ASN A 429 8.51 11.98 -14.84
CA ASN A 429 9.77 12.73 -14.78
C ASN A 429 10.82 12.25 -15.79
N PHE A 430 10.60 11.12 -16.46
CA PHE A 430 11.58 10.53 -17.35
C PHE A 430 11.65 11.33 -18.65
N LYS A 431 12.86 11.78 -19.00
CA LYS A 431 13.11 12.40 -20.31
C LYS A 431 13.24 11.32 -21.38
N ASN A 432 13.79 10.17 -21.01
CA ASN A 432 13.86 8.97 -21.84
C ASN A 432 12.67 8.07 -21.49
N ASN A 433 11.61 8.08 -22.29
CA ASN A 433 10.36 7.37 -21.99
C ASN A 433 9.80 6.57 -23.18
N SER A 434 10.65 6.23 -24.16
CA SER A 434 10.27 5.46 -25.33
C SER A 434 9.83 4.04 -24.94
N LYS A 435 8.84 3.53 -25.67
CA LYS A 435 8.38 2.14 -25.60
C LYS A 435 8.91 1.36 -26.80
N ILE A 436 8.85 0.04 -26.75
CA ILE A 436 9.22 -0.83 -27.87
C ILE A 436 7.94 -1.27 -28.57
N ASP A 437 7.82 -1.00 -29.86
CA ASP A 437 6.68 -1.40 -30.70
C ASP A 437 5.33 -1.09 -30.03
N ASN A 438 4.51 -2.12 -29.78
CA ASN A 438 3.19 -2.00 -29.15
C ASN A 438 3.22 -2.25 -27.64
N SER A 439 4.40 -2.39 -27.02
CA SER A 439 4.52 -2.60 -25.58
C SER A 439 3.91 -1.44 -24.79
N LYS A 440 3.24 -1.78 -23.68
CA LYS A 440 2.54 -0.81 -22.83
C LYS A 440 3.51 0.01 -21.97
N TYR A 441 4.69 -0.51 -21.68
CA TYR A 441 5.62 0.04 -20.71
C TYR A 441 6.81 0.73 -21.37
N ILE A 442 7.39 1.70 -20.66
CA ILE A 442 8.65 2.33 -21.03
C ILE A 442 9.73 1.24 -21.07
N SER A 443 10.60 1.29 -22.08
CA SER A 443 11.63 0.29 -22.31
C SER A 443 12.72 0.32 -21.24
N ASP A 444 13.35 -0.83 -21.00
CA ASP A 444 14.50 -0.92 -20.11
C ASP A 444 15.68 -0.09 -20.65
N GLU A 445 15.83 0.01 -21.97
CA GLU A 445 16.82 0.89 -22.60
C GLU A 445 16.58 2.36 -22.25
N SER A 446 15.33 2.83 -22.30
CA SER A 446 14.98 4.20 -21.89
C SER A 446 15.25 4.42 -20.40
N ALA A 447 14.91 3.43 -19.57
CA ALA A 447 15.16 3.50 -18.14
C ALA A 447 16.66 3.53 -17.80
N PHE A 448 17.48 2.72 -18.47
CA PHE A 448 18.93 2.76 -18.35
C PHE A 448 19.53 4.08 -18.85
N ASN A 449 18.99 4.66 -19.92
CA ASN A 449 19.41 5.97 -20.40
C ASN A 449 19.12 7.09 -19.39
N GLU A 450 18.04 7.01 -18.63
CA GLU A 450 17.75 7.95 -17.53
C GLU A 450 18.79 7.82 -16.39
N VAL A 451 19.20 6.60 -16.05
CA VAL A 451 20.30 6.35 -15.10
C VAL A 451 21.62 6.93 -15.62
N LEU A 452 21.96 6.67 -16.88
CA LEU A 452 23.18 7.20 -17.51
C LEU A 452 23.18 8.73 -17.56
N ALA A 453 22.03 9.36 -17.82
CA ALA A 453 21.90 10.81 -17.81
C ALA A 453 22.17 11.40 -16.42
N GLU A 454 21.74 10.72 -15.36
CA GLU A 454 22.14 11.10 -14.01
C GLU A 454 23.64 10.90 -13.79
N LEU A 455 24.19 9.73 -14.11
CA LEU A 455 25.62 9.47 -13.84
C LEU A 455 26.57 10.42 -14.60
N LYS A 456 26.22 10.84 -15.82
CA LYS A 456 27.01 11.80 -16.61
C LYS A 456 26.99 13.23 -16.04
N ASN A 457 26.03 13.56 -15.18
CA ASN A 457 25.82 14.90 -14.65
C ASN A 457 25.95 14.92 -13.12
N SER A 458 27.17 14.81 -12.59
CA SER A 458 27.37 14.96 -11.15
C SER A 458 28.72 15.52 -10.68
N GLN A 459 28.64 16.16 -9.52
CA GLN A 459 29.79 16.55 -8.69
C GLN A 459 29.90 15.68 -7.42
N LYS A 460 28.87 14.87 -7.10
CA LYS A 460 28.79 14.00 -5.91
C LYS A 460 28.58 12.55 -6.36
N PRO A 461 29.12 11.56 -5.65
CA PRO A 461 28.81 10.16 -5.95
C PRO A 461 27.31 9.91 -5.74
N LYS A 462 26.74 9.02 -6.56
CA LYS A 462 25.31 8.72 -6.57
C LYS A 462 25.04 7.31 -6.09
N PHE A 463 23.96 7.16 -5.32
CA PHE A 463 23.26 5.89 -5.15
C PHE A 463 21.95 5.98 -5.95
N ILE A 464 21.82 5.18 -6.99
CA ILE A 464 20.64 5.14 -7.85
C ILE A 464 19.99 3.78 -7.71
N HIS A 465 18.70 3.75 -7.37
CA HIS A 465 17.89 2.53 -7.39
C HIS A 465 16.88 2.61 -8.52
N LEU A 466 17.05 1.76 -9.54
CA LEU A 466 16.14 1.61 -10.66
C LEU A 466 15.32 0.32 -10.50
N VAL A 467 14.00 0.46 -10.59
CA VAL A 467 13.05 -0.65 -10.72
C VAL A 467 12.44 -0.60 -12.10
N THR A 468 12.76 -1.57 -12.97
CA THR A 468 12.27 -1.56 -14.36
C THR A 468 10.83 -2.06 -14.48
N MET A 469 10.23 -1.98 -15.68
CA MET A 469 8.82 -2.37 -15.92
C MET A 469 8.56 -3.05 -17.26
N GLN A 470 9.53 -3.08 -18.19
CA GLN A 470 9.30 -3.56 -19.56
C GLN A 470 8.72 -4.98 -19.62
N ASN A 471 9.19 -5.86 -18.73
CA ASN A 471 8.76 -7.25 -18.68
C ASN A 471 7.65 -7.49 -17.65
N HIS A 472 6.85 -6.48 -17.30
CA HIS A 472 5.67 -6.67 -16.46
C HIS A 472 4.53 -7.27 -17.30
N MET A 473 3.67 -8.08 -16.68
CA MET A 473 2.47 -8.63 -17.34
C MET A 473 1.43 -7.54 -17.70
N PRO A 474 0.49 -7.79 -18.63
CA PRO A 474 0.33 -8.98 -19.48
C PRO A 474 1.34 -9.04 -20.65
N TYR A 475 1.71 -10.26 -21.05
CA TYR A 475 2.63 -10.52 -22.17
C TYR A 475 1.83 -10.78 -23.46
N GLU A 476 1.41 -9.71 -24.11
CA GLU A 476 0.58 -9.77 -25.31
C GLU A 476 1.40 -10.24 -26.52
N GLU A 477 0.85 -11.14 -27.34
CA GLU A 477 1.55 -11.71 -28.50
C GLU A 477 2.02 -10.62 -29.47
N ASN A 478 1.22 -9.56 -29.64
CA ASN A 478 1.50 -8.43 -30.53
C ASN A 478 2.31 -7.30 -29.88
N ALA A 479 2.83 -7.48 -28.65
CA ALA A 479 3.62 -6.46 -27.97
C ALA A 479 4.90 -6.10 -28.75
N TYR A 480 5.48 -7.08 -29.45
CA TYR A 480 6.70 -6.93 -30.23
C TYR A 480 6.48 -7.38 -31.67
N SER A 481 7.02 -6.61 -32.63
CA SER A 481 6.89 -6.87 -34.07
C SER A 481 7.74 -8.06 -34.55
N GLU A 482 8.90 -8.27 -33.93
CA GLU A 482 9.79 -9.40 -34.24
C GLU A 482 9.56 -10.58 -33.28
N HIS A 483 9.47 -11.78 -33.85
CA HIS A 483 9.36 -13.05 -33.15
C HIS A 483 10.58 -13.94 -33.47
N ASN A 484 11.61 -13.82 -32.65
CA ASN A 484 12.88 -14.52 -32.70
C ASN A 484 12.85 -15.93 -32.08
N PHE A 485 11.87 -16.23 -31.23
CA PHE A 485 11.74 -17.52 -30.56
C PHE A 485 10.54 -18.32 -31.09
N SER A 486 10.76 -19.59 -31.42
CA SER A 486 9.68 -20.56 -31.62
C SER A 486 9.51 -21.34 -30.33
N VAL A 487 8.33 -21.26 -29.72
CA VAL A 487 8.04 -21.89 -28.42
C VAL A 487 7.08 -23.05 -28.64
N ASN A 488 7.31 -24.17 -27.96
CA ASN A 488 6.39 -25.30 -27.86
C ASN A 488 6.30 -25.77 -26.41
N ALA A 489 5.08 -26.06 -25.94
CA ALA A 489 4.88 -26.65 -24.62
C ALA A 489 5.43 -28.10 -24.55
N LYS A 490 5.94 -28.47 -23.38
CA LYS A 490 6.47 -29.80 -23.01
C LYS A 490 5.99 -30.17 -21.61
N ASN A 491 6.13 -31.45 -21.23
CA ASN A 491 5.89 -31.95 -19.88
C ASN A 491 4.55 -31.49 -19.28
N GLY A 492 3.47 -31.51 -20.07
CA GLY A 492 2.13 -31.12 -19.64
C GLY A 492 1.86 -29.61 -19.61
N ALA A 493 2.83 -28.77 -20.01
CA ALA A 493 2.68 -27.32 -19.95
C ALA A 493 1.52 -26.85 -20.82
N ASN A 494 0.83 -25.78 -20.40
CA ASN A 494 -0.33 -25.29 -21.13
C ASN A 494 0.11 -24.79 -22.53
N PRO A 495 -0.34 -25.44 -23.63
CA PRO A 495 -0.01 -25.01 -24.99
C PRO A 495 -0.53 -23.60 -25.30
N ASP A 496 -1.63 -23.16 -24.68
CA ASP A 496 -2.21 -21.83 -24.89
C ASP A 496 -1.28 -20.71 -24.41
N ASN A 497 -0.43 -20.99 -23.42
CA ASN A 497 0.56 -20.03 -22.92
C ASN A 497 1.76 -19.88 -23.85
N THR A 498 1.93 -20.72 -24.87
CA THR A 498 3.09 -20.69 -25.78
C THR A 498 3.33 -19.31 -26.40
N LYS A 499 2.24 -18.62 -26.79
CA LYS A 499 2.31 -17.27 -27.38
C LYS A 499 2.75 -16.22 -26.35
N THR A 500 2.19 -16.31 -25.14
CA THR A 500 2.55 -15.47 -23.98
C THR A 500 4.02 -15.66 -23.59
N ILE A 501 4.48 -16.91 -23.52
CA ILE A 501 5.89 -17.25 -23.24
C ILE A 501 6.80 -16.70 -24.34
N ARG A 502 6.41 -16.84 -25.62
CA ARG A 502 7.17 -16.25 -26.74
C ARG A 502 7.34 -14.75 -26.59
N ALA A 503 6.25 -14.02 -26.36
CA ALA A 503 6.28 -12.57 -26.15
C ALA A 503 7.13 -12.17 -24.94
N TYR A 504 7.08 -12.96 -23.86
CA TYR A 504 7.94 -12.76 -22.70
C TYR A 504 9.44 -12.97 -23.01
N LEU A 505 9.80 -14.02 -23.74
CA LEU A 505 11.19 -14.28 -24.17
C LEU A 505 11.71 -13.18 -25.11
N GLU A 506 10.84 -12.62 -25.96
CA GLU A 506 11.16 -11.44 -26.77
C GLU A 506 11.48 -10.21 -25.91
N GLY A 507 10.71 -9.97 -24.84
CA GLY A 507 10.95 -8.89 -23.89
C GLY A 507 12.27 -9.04 -23.13
N ILE A 508 12.51 -10.22 -22.56
CA ILE A 508 13.73 -10.47 -21.76
C ILE A 508 15.00 -10.37 -22.60
N SER A 509 14.94 -10.81 -23.86
CA SER A 509 16.05 -10.69 -24.82
C SER A 509 16.38 -9.24 -25.15
N ARG A 510 15.36 -8.39 -25.27
CA ARG A 510 15.54 -6.93 -25.45
C ARG A 510 16.11 -6.29 -24.19
N SER A 511 15.67 -6.70 -23.00
CA SER A 511 16.26 -6.26 -21.73
C SER A 511 17.74 -6.64 -21.61
N ASP A 512 18.13 -7.85 -22.01
CA ASP A 512 19.53 -8.30 -22.02
C ASP A 512 20.40 -7.45 -22.97
N LYS A 513 19.88 -7.13 -24.17
CA LYS A 513 20.54 -6.22 -25.11
C LYS A 513 20.66 -4.80 -24.54
N ALA A 514 19.60 -4.28 -23.92
CA ALA A 514 19.62 -2.96 -23.26
C ALA A 514 20.64 -2.93 -22.11
N MET A 515 20.72 -4.00 -21.33
CA MET A 515 21.71 -4.16 -20.25
C MET A 515 23.14 -4.17 -20.81
N LYS A 516 23.38 -4.81 -21.97
CA LYS A 516 24.67 -4.76 -22.66
C LYS A 516 25.09 -3.35 -23.04
N ASN A 517 24.16 -2.58 -23.61
CA ASN A 517 24.41 -1.18 -23.96
C ASN A 517 24.68 -0.34 -22.71
N PHE A 518 23.87 -0.52 -21.67
CA PHE A 518 24.02 0.17 -20.39
C PHE A 518 25.40 -0.06 -19.76
N ILE A 519 25.81 -1.32 -19.59
CA ILE A 519 27.12 -1.65 -19.00
C ILE A 519 28.27 -1.17 -19.90
N SER A 520 28.10 -1.20 -21.23
CA SER A 520 29.09 -0.66 -22.17
C SER A 520 29.29 0.85 -22.01
N GLU A 521 28.24 1.60 -21.69
CA GLU A 521 28.33 3.04 -21.37
C GLU A 521 28.93 3.27 -19.98
N ILE A 522 28.56 2.48 -18.97
CA ILE A 522 29.16 2.55 -17.63
C ILE A 522 30.68 2.31 -17.69
N LYS A 523 31.13 1.38 -18.54
CA LYS A 523 32.55 1.10 -18.76
C LYS A 523 33.34 2.31 -19.27
N LYS A 524 32.69 3.25 -19.95
CA LYS A 524 33.31 4.48 -20.49
C LYS A 524 33.37 5.62 -19.46
N LEU A 525 32.73 5.48 -18.30
CA LEU A 525 32.75 6.50 -17.26
C LEU A 525 34.12 6.52 -16.55
N ASN A 526 34.64 7.72 -16.32
CA ASN A 526 35.85 7.92 -15.53
C ASN A 526 35.62 7.69 -14.02
N GLU A 527 34.38 7.89 -13.56
CA GLU A 527 34.00 7.68 -12.17
C GLU A 527 33.84 6.19 -11.87
N LYS A 528 34.42 5.73 -10.76
CA LYS A 528 34.23 4.36 -10.29
C LYS A 528 32.75 4.11 -10.10
N THR A 529 32.23 3.07 -10.74
CA THR A 529 30.80 2.74 -10.71
C THR A 529 30.63 1.25 -10.53
N ILE A 530 29.75 0.88 -9.60
CA ILE A 530 29.26 -0.49 -9.44
C ILE A 530 27.79 -0.58 -9.84
N VAL A 531 27.41 -1.71 -10.43
CA VAL A 531 26.02 -2.06 -10.72
C VAL A 531 25.70 -3.36 -10.01
N VAL A 532 24.76 -3.33 -9.06
CA VAL A 532 24.18 -4.53 -8.45
C VAL A 532 22.87 -4.80 -9.18
N PHE A 533 22.82 -5.87 -9.97
CA PHE A 533 21.68 -6.24 -10.78
C PHE A 533 21.04 -7.51 -10.22
N TRP A 534 19.71 -7.52 -10.12
CA TRP A 534 18.95 -8.74 -9.86
C TRP A 534 17.59 -8.74 -10.56
N GLY A 535 17.09 -9.92 -10.89
CA GLY A 535 15.67 -10.09 -11.21
C GLY A 535 14.83 -10.18 -9.94
N ASP A 536 13.65 -9.58 -9.91
CA ASP A 536 12.84 -9.54 -8.69
C ASP A 536 12.11 -10.86 -8.40
N HIS A 537 11.42 -11.44 -9.38
CA HIS A 537 10.74 -12.73 -9.27
C HIS A 537 10.55 -13.40 -10.64
N TRP A 538 10.09 -14.65 -10.64
CA TRP A 538 9.60 -15.31 -11.86
C TRP A 538 8.23 -14.78 -12.27
N PRO A 539 7.89 -14.71 -13.57
CA PRO A 539 6.57 -14.30 -14.01
C PRO A 539 5.53 -15.40 -13.73
N GLY A 540 4.29 -15.01 -13.42
CA GLY A 540 3.22 -15.96 -13.07
C GLY A 540 2.72 -16.85 -14.22
N ILE A 541 3.20 -16.62 -15.45
CA ILE A 541 2.77 -17.31 -16.67
C ILE A 541 3.15 -18.79 -16.75
N TYR A 542 4.13 -19.23 -15.93
CA TYR A 542 4.48 -20.65 -15.85
C TYR A 542 3.50 -21.45 -14.96
N GLY A 543 2.64 -20.76 -14.20
CA GLY A 543 1.53 -21.35 -13.44
C GLY A 543 1.96 -22.37 -12.37
N GLU A 544 1.00 -23.18 -11.92
CA GLU A 544 1.24 -24.22 -10.90
C GLU A 544 2.16 -25.34 -11.39
N MET A 545 2.19 -25.59 -12.69
CA MET A 545 2.96 -26.70 -13.24
C MET A 545 4.46 -26.46 -13.09
N PHE A 546 4.88 -25.21 -13.15
CA PHE A 546 6.24 -24.79 -12.80
C PHE A 546 6.66 -25.17 -11.39
N GLU A 547 5.76 -25.02 -10.42
CA GLU A 547 6.06 -25.39 -9.03
C GLU A 547 6.14 -26.90 -8.80
N LYS A 548 5.46 -27.69 -9.65
CA LYS A 548 5.45 -29.16 -9.58
C LYS A 548 6.66 -29.77 -10.27
N GLU A 549 7.05 -29.21 -11.42
CA GLU A 549 8.08 -29.77 -12.31
C GLU A 549 9.49 -29.28 -11.98
N LEU A 550 9.64 -28.14 -11.30
CA LEU A 550 10.91 -27.69 -10.75
C LEU A 550 10.99 -27.83 -9.25
N ASN A 551 12.22 -27.96 -8.74
CA ASN A 551 12.42 -27.81 -7.31
C ASN A 551 11.97 -26.39 -6.88
N LYS A 552 11.33 -26.31 -5.71
CA LYS A 552 10.78 -25.04 -5.17
C LYS A 552 11.83 -23.92 -5.03
N ASN A 553 13.11 -24.28 -5.03
CA ASN A 553 14.20 -23.33 -4.88
C ASN A 553 14.57 -22.68 -6.23
N ASP A 554 14.48 -23.38 -7.34
CA ASP A 554 14.81 -22.88 -8.68
C ASP A 554 13.78 -21.89 -9.18
N ILE A 555 12.49 -22.10 -8.88
CA ILE A 555 11.42 -21.16 -9.23
C ILE A 555 11.49 -19.84 -8.44
N ARG A 556 12.36 -19.79 -7.43
CA ARG A 556 12.63 -18.61 -6.59
C ARG A 556 14.01 -18.02 -6.87
N ARG A 557 14.74 -18.55 -7.86
CA ARG A 557 16.07 -18.06 -8.25
C ARG A 557 15.97 -17.18 -9.48
N THR A 558 16.48 -15.97 -9.36
CA THR A 558 16.66 -15.02 -10.48
C THR A 558 18.15 -14.66 -10.62
N PRO A 559 18.61 -14.25 -11.80
CA PRO A 559 20.00 -13.83 -11.99
C PRO A 559 20.38 -12.71 -11.01
N LEU A 560 21.57 -12.81 -10.41
CA LEU A 560 22.19 -11.80 -9.55
C LEU A 560 23.64 -11.59 -9.98
N PHE A 561 24.07 -10.34 -10.15
CA PHE A 561 25.47 -10.03 -10.35
C PHE A 561 25.86 -8.65 -9.81
N VAL A 562 27.15 -8.48 -9.56
CA VAL A 562 27.79 -7.21 -9.21
C VAL A 562 28.85 -6.91 -10.27
N TYR A 563 28.60 -5.91 -11.09
CA TYR A 563 29.53 -5.38 -12.08
C TYR A 563 30.30 -4.19 -11.50
N SER A 564 31.58 -4.06 -11.84
CA SER A 564 32.39 -2.86 -11.59
C SER A 564 33.11 -2.40 -12.85
N ASN A 565 33.17 -1.10 -13.12
CA ASN A 565 33.97 -0.55 -14.22
C ASN A 565 35.48 -0.44 -13.89
N PHE A 566 35.88 -0.89 -12.71
CA PHE A 566 37.26 -1.01 -12.25
C PHE A 566 37.57 -2.47 -11.89
N ALA A 567 38.85 -2.81 -11.86
CA ALA A 567 39.30 -4.17 -11.56
C ALA A 567 38.88 -4.63 -10.16
N LYS A 568 38.32 -5.83 -10.08
CA LYS A 568 37.97 -6.50 -8.83
C LYS A 568 38.08 -8.01 -9.01
N GLU A 569 38.41 -8.71 -7.95
CA GLU A 569 38.30 -10.16 -7.92
C GLU A 569 36.84 -10.60 -8.08
N LYS A 570 36.64 -11.58 -8.97
CA LYS A 570 35.35 -12.23 -9.16
C LYS A 570 35.04 -13.13 -7.95
N GLN A 571 33.82 -13.06 -7.45
CA GLN A 571 33.32 -13.92 -6.38
C GLN A 571 32.09 -14.72 -6.85
N ASP A 572 31.98 -15.97 -6.42
CA ASP A 572 30.71 -16.71 -6.49
C ASP A 572 29.82 -16.26 -5.32
N LEU A 573 28.68 -15.67 -5.65
CA LEU A 573 27.73 -15.16 -4.67
C LEU A 573 26.79 -16.24 -4.13
N GLY A 574 26.80 -17.43 -4.74
CA GLY A 574 25.88 -18.52 -4.43
C GLY A 574 24.42 -18.13 -4.67
N THR A 575 23.49 -18.78 -3.96
CA THR A 575 22.11 -18.28 -3.86
C THR A 575 22.00 -17.40 -2.63
N SER A 576 21.60 -16.14 -2.81
CA SER A 576 21.57 -15.13 -1.74
C SER A 576 20.19 -14.48 -1.64
N SER A 577 19.66 -14.38 -0.42
CA SER A 577 18.48 -13.54 -0.15
C SER A 577 18.79 -12.08 -0.35
N LEU A 578 17.76 -11.30 -0.68
CA LEU A 578 17.95 -9.88 -0.95
C LEU A 578 18.21 -9.03 0.28
N ILE A 579 17.90 -9.53 1.48
CA ILE A 579 18.31 -8.88 2.73
C ILE A 579 19.83 -8.66 2.81
N TYR A 580 20.61 -9.41 2.03
CA TYR A 580 22.07 -9.30 1.96
C TYR A 580 22.57 -8.38 0.83
N ASN A 581 21.71 -7.78 0.00
CA ASN A 581 22.18 -6.93 -1.11
C ASN A 581 23.04 -5.76 -0.62
N GLN A 582 22.71 -5.20 0.55
CA GLN A 582 23.50 -4.12 1.13
C GLN A 582 24.96 -4.51 1.37
N ILE A 583 25.20 -5.72 1.90
CA ILE A 583 26.56 -6.19 2.15
C ILE A 583 27.29 -6.51 0.84
N LEU A 584 26.59 -7.00 -0.19
CA LEU A 584 27.18 -7.23 -1.51
C LEU A 584 27.67 -5.92 -2.14
N ALA A 585 26.88 -4.85 -2.04
CA ALA A 585 27.24 -3.53 -2.57
C ALA A 585 28.42 -2.91 -1.83
N LEU A 586 28.39 -2.87 -0.50
CA LEU A 586 29.46 -2.25 0.29
C LEU A 586 30.77 -3.06 0.22
N ASN A 587 30.70 -4.38 0.12
CA ASN A 587 31.87 -5.24 -0.13
C ASN A 587 32.40 -5.10 -1.57
N ALA A 588 31.65 -4.49 -2.49
CA ALA A 588 32.11 -4.27 -3.87
C ALA A 588 33.33 -3.34 -3.96
N PHE A 589 33.48 -2.45 -2.98
CA PHE A 589 34.58 -1.46 -2.93
C PHE A 589 35.20 -1.36 -1.51
N ASP A 590 35.02 -2.42 -0.71
CA ASP A 590 35.59 -2.58 0.62
C ASP A 590 35.23 -1.47 1.62
N SER A 591 34.01 -0.95 1.53
CA SER A 591 33.48 0.01 2.49
C SER A 591 33.22 -0.64 3.84
N LYS A 592 33.43 0.11 4.91
CA LYS A 592 32.95 -0.24 6.26
C LYS A 592 31.47 -0.62 6.26
N LEU A 593 31.12 -1.48 7.20
CA LEU A 593 29.76 -1.97 7.44
C LEU A 593 29.25 -1.47 8.80
N SER A 594 27.94 -1.27 8.92
CA SER A 594 27.30 -1.00 10.21
C SER A 594 27.24 -2.25 11.09
N PRO A 595 27.04 -2.11 12.42
CA PRO A 595 26.77 -3.24 13.29
C PRO A 595 25.65 -4.15 12.79
N PHE A 596 24.55 -3.58 12.29
CA PHE A 596 23.44 -4.35 11.69
C PHE A 596 23.88 -5.14 10.46
N GLN A 597 24.73 -4.58 9.60
CA GLN A 597 25.25 -5.29 8.43
C GLN A 597 26.22 -6.42 8.79
N TYR A 598 26.91 -6.34 9.93
CA TYR A 598 27.65 -7.48 10.48
C TYR A 598 26.73 -8.57 11.03
N LEU A 599 25.60 -8.20 11.66
CA LEU A 599 24.54 -9.17 12.00
C LEU A 599 24.04 -9.88 10.73
N LEU A 600 23.80 -9.15 9.64
CA LEU A 600 23.43 -9.75 8.35
C LEU A 600 24.52 -10.65 7.77
N SER A 601 25.79 -10.32 7.98
CA SER A 601 26.92 -11.13 7.50
C SER A 601 26.97 -12.48 8.23
N ASP A 602 26.89 -12.47 9.57
CA ASP A 602 26.83 -13.69 10.39
C ASP A 602 25.55 -14.51 10.09
N LEU A 603 24.42 -13.83 9.84
CA LEU A 603 23.18 -14.47 9.44
C LEU A 603 23.31 -15.15 8.08
N ARG A 604 23.98 -14.53 7.09
CA ARG A 604 24.19 -15.08 5.75
C ARG A 604 25.02 -16.36 5.77
N GLU A 605 26.01 -16.47 6.66
CA GLU A 605 26.84 -17.68 6.79
C GLU A 605 25.99 -18.91 7.13
N LYS A 606 24.94 -18.72 7.96
CA LYS A 606 24.03 -19.81 8.35
C LYS A 606 22.78 -19.93 7.48
N TYR A 607 22.27 -18.80 6.99
CA TYR A 607 21.03 -18.68 6.22
C TYR A 607 21.25 -17.86 4.95
N PRO A 608 21.97 -18.38 3.95
CA PRO A 608 22.18 -17.66 2.69
C PRO A 608 20.85 -17.38 1.97
N THR A 609 19.82 -18.20 2.19
CA THR A 609 18.49 -18.11 1.59
C THR A 609 17.38 -17.98 2.65
N LEU A 610 17.39 -16.93 3.49
CA LEU A 610 16.35 -16.64 4.47
C LEU A 610 15.03 -16.16 3.83
N THR A 611 14.27 -17.10 3.27
CA THR A 611 12.88 -16.91 2.86
C THR A 611 12.05 -18.13 3.25
N LYS A 612 10.72 -17.97 3.40
CA LYS A 612 9.82 -19.04 3.90
C LYS A 612 9.84 -20.30 3.03
N GLN A 613 10.30 -20.19 1.78
CA GLN A 613 10.37 -21.27 0.82
C GLN A 613 11.64 -22.12 0.95
N PHE A 614 12.74 -21.54 1.44
CA PHE A 614 14.03 -22.21 1.58
C PHE A 614 14.32 -22.63 3.03
N VAL A 615 13.81 -21.88 4.01
CA VAL A 615 14.04 -22.13 5.44
C VAL A 615 12.73 -22.58 6.10
N LYS A 616 12.80 -23.66 6.89
CA LYS A 616 11.63 -24.19 7.60
C LYS A 616 11.24 -23.26 8.74
N ALA A 617 9.94 -23.00 8.89
CA ALA A 617 9.40 -22.08 9.90
C ALA A 617 9.67 -22.46 11.37
N ASN A 618 10.07 -23.70 11.64
CA ASN A 618 10.37 -24.19 13.00
C ASN A 618 11.86 -24.12 13.36
N GLU A 619 12.71 -23.57 12.51
CA GLU A 619 14.13 -23.45 12.79
C GLU A 619 14.39 -22.36 13.85
N LYS A 620 15.22 -22.67 14.85
CA LYS A 620 15.41 -21.82 16.04
C LYS A 620 16.89 -21.67 16.42
N SER A 621 17.72 -21.19 15.50
CA SER A 621 19.09 -20.82 15.85
C SER A 621 19.14 -19.48 16.58
N ASP A 622 20.18 -19.29 17.40
CA ASP A 622 20.35 -18.04 18.16
C ASP A 622 20.53 -16.83 17.26
N ILE A 623 21.24 -16.97 16.13
CA ILE A 623 21.39 -15.89 15.14
C ILE A 623 20.06 -15.49 14.50
N LEU A 624 19.17 -16.45 14.24
CA LEU A 624 17.84 -16.16 13.69
C LEU A 624 16.94 -15.48 14.73
N LYS A 625 17.03 -15.88 16.01
CA LYS A 625 16.33 -15.20 17.12
C LYS A 625 16.85 -13.78 17.33
N ASP A 626 18.17 -13.58 17.28
CA ASP A 626 18.78 -12.25 17.39
C ASP A 626 18.25 -11.35 16.26
N PHE A 627 18.21 -11.86 15.03
CA PHE A 627 17.68 -11.12 13.88
C PHE A 627 16.17 -10.85 13.99
N GLU A 628 15.34 -11.84 14.34
CA GLU A 628 13.90 -11.67 14.58
C GLU A 628 13.63 -10.59 15.64
N MET A 629 14.42 -10.58 16.73
CA MET A 629 14.28 -9.61 17.81
C MET A 629 14.61 -8.18 17.35
N ILE A 630 15.69 -8.01 16.58
CA ILE A 630 16.08 -6.71 16.00
C ILE A 630 15.05 -6.23 14.98
N GLU A 631 14.56 -7.11 14.10
CA GLU A 631 13.53 -6.79 13.11
C GLU A 631 12.23 -6.37 13.79
N TYR A 632 11.77 -7.14 14.78
CA TYR A 632 10.59 -6.79 15.55
C TYR A 632 10.75 -5.45 16.25
N ASP A 633 11.88 -5.21 16.90
CA ASP A 633 12.16 -3.98 17.65
C ASP A 633 12.02 -2.73 16.78
N ILE A 634 12.56 -2.76 15.55
CA ILE A 634 12.60 -1.60 14.66
C ILE A 634 11.32 -1.41 13.86
N LEU A 635 10.61 -2.50 13.52
CA LEU A 635 9.38 -2.45 12.73
C LEU A 635 8.11 -2.29 13.56
N SER A 636 8.01 -2.96 14.71
CA SER A 636 6.77 -3.08 15.50
C SER A 636 6.93 -2.82 17.01
N GLY A 637 8.16 -2.85 17.51
CA GLY A 637 8.49 -2.73 18.93
C GLY A 637 8.74 -1.29 19.39
N ASN A 638 9.56 -1.16 20.44
CA ASN A 638 9.89 0.10 21.11
C ASN A 638 11.16 0.76 20.54
N LYS A 639 11.76 0.22 19.47
CA LYS A 639 12.92 0.78 18.77
C LYS A 639 14.16 0.98 19.66
N TYR A 640 14.43 0.05 20.56
CA TYR A 640 15.61 0.07 21.43
C TYR A 640 16.95 -0.03 20.69
N SER A 641 16.95 -0.57 19.47
CA SER A 641 18.11 -0.71 18.59
C SER A 641 18.42 0.53 17.76
N LEU A 642 17.51 1.52 17.72
CA LEU A 642 17.65 2.72 16.91
C LEU A 642 18.93 3.52 17.26
N GLY A 643 19.53 4.13 16.25
CA GLY A 643 20.76 4.94 16.37
C GLY A 643 21.92 4.32 15.59
N ASP A 644 23.10 4.34 16.20
CA ASP A 644 24.36 3.96 15.54
C ASP A 644 24.45 2.50 15.08
N PHE A 645 23.55 1.63 15.57
CA PHE A 645 23.51 0.23 15.16
C PHE A 645 23.29 0.05 13.64
N TYR A 646 22.59 0.99 13.01
CA TYR A 646 22.25 0.95 11.59
C TYR A 646 23.13 1.83 10.68
N LYS A 647 24.08 2.57 11.27
CA LYS A 647 24.88 3.58 10.55
C LYS A 647 26.26 3.06 10.14
N VAL A 648 26.69 3.36 8.91
CA VAL A 648 28.06 3.16 8.42
C VAL A 648 28.90 4.41 8.75
N LYS A 649 29.90 4.26 9.62
CA LYS A 649 30.76 5.35 10.14
C LYS A 649 32.25 5.23 9.80
#